data_AF-A0A2E0QRM7-F1
#
_entry.id   AF-A0A2E0QRM7-F1
#
_cell.length_a   1.000
_cell.length_b   1.000
_cell.length_c   1.000
_cell.angle_alpha   90.00
_cell.angle_beta   90.00
_cell.angle_gamma   90.00
#
_symmetry.space_group_name_H-M   'P 1'
#
loop_
_entity.id
_entity.type
_entity.pdbx_description
1 polymer ?
#
loop_
_entity_poly.entity_id
_entity_poly.type
_entity_poly.pdbx_seq_one_letter_code
_entity_poly.pdbx_strand_id
1 'polypeptide(L)'
;MKHALFSVSFSILCLSVAVGETLNPAQKIDALVSAKLEEQGLQPNARTADDVFLRRAYLDIAGRIPTLEEVEGFNANTYPNKRERLIDSLLNSEAFVSNNYHFWADLLRINGEPDRIVSNAYELWVKDAIRSNMPYDELVYSLITAEGKVWENGAIGYYYRDRGMPLDNMSNTVRIFLGTRLECAQCHDHPFDKWTQMDYFKMAAFTYGINTRGYASKNRSLVEKAMKGNAEQAYLDKAEELTGNRDFPYLRKESMLDRYIEKMPEKGEDGPTMKMRKGKLKEVKRDRKGKRAGMTPHERLGLTKDEFVNIARQCFAAADDQAIGSDVARQLVKELYDPLRYINVARGDKEVKLPHDYQYDDAKPNDVIAPDTMFGADIDLSKGSDRIDAYAAWLTSSENPTFTKVIANRIWKDVFGHGIFEPIDELTDATTVSNPELLAYLEELMRELDYDLRSFRQVLYNTETYQRTAYASEVELGAPFYFQGPVLRRLSAEQIWDSLVALALPEVDLYKPNLEKQLAGIERVKRIYESLEEKSPEDFMTMVRELAPVVAEQREQQEALRAELVEAREADDQEALRDLRRKNGRIKKQMERKIADIAYTHLQEKIDGGELLLAMGVVDVGTDAEMAGEGNMNDLEQTQYVMTDLPGVNRRKLKKQYKKMGDRDERKEQMMEMRNDYAVYNKLVSGMARASEIQSPARPGHFLRDFGQSDREVIENASSHASVPQALNLLNGQMVEALTNPYSAFGKRLKEAATPEEKTRMIFQAMLTREPTEEELDIVSTEVAIEGEDAYEGIVWALLNTQQFLFVQ
;
A
#
# COMPACT_ATOMS: atom_id res chain seq x y z
N MET A 1 0.66 -81.69 -0.06
CA MET A 1 -0.81 -81.56 -0.19
C MET A 1 -1.10 -80.10 -0.51
N LYS A 2 -1.10 -79.72 -1.79
CA LYS A 2 -2.28 -79.49 -2.66
C LYS A 2 -3.27 -78.44 -2.11
N HIS A 3 -3.24 -77.27 -2.74
CA HIS A 3 -4.29 -76.25 -2.78
C HIS A 3 -5.62 -76.81 -3.32
N ALA A 4 -6.75 -76.29 -2.81
CA ALA A 4 -8.02 -76.24 -3.54
C ALA A 4 -8.90 -75.11 -2.99
N LEU A 5 -9.39 -74.29 -3.94
CA LEU A 5 -10.34 -73.20 -3.80
C LEU A 5 -11.74 -73.70 -3.41
N PHE A 6 -12.51 -72.87 -2.68
CA PHE A 6 -13.97 -72.90 -2.72
C PHE A 6 -14.52 -71.49 -2.89
N SER A 7 -15.36 -71.33 -3.90
CA SER A 7 -16.10 -70.13 -4.23
C SER A 7 -17.32 -70.02 -3.31
N VAL A 8 -17.70 -68.79 -2.93
CA VAL A 8 -19.07 -68.47 -2.54
C VAL A 8 -19.43 -67.15 -3.24
N SER A 9 -20.30 -67.27 -4.23
CA SER A 9 -20.97 -66.16 -4.91
C SER A 9 -21.90 -65.45 -3.92
N PHE A 10 -21.77 -64.12 -3.81
CA PHE A 10 -22.80 -63.28 -3.22
C PHE A 10 -23.43 -62.45 -4.34
N SER A 11 -24.63 -62.83 -4.73
CA SER A 11 -25.50 -62.02 -5.58
C SER A 11 -25.95 -60.80 -4.79
N ILE A 12 -25.40 -59.64 -5.11
CA ILE A 12 -25.88 -58.35 -4.59
C ILE A 12 -27.15 -58.00 -5.38
N LEU A 13 -28.29 -58.13 -4.71
CA LEU A 13 -29.57 -57.61 -5.15
C LEU A 13 -29.48 -56.08 -5.09
N CYS A 14 -29.54 -55.42 -6.25
CA CYS A 14 -29.74 -53.96 -6.32
C CYS A 14 -31.06 -53.59 -5.65
N LEU A 15 -31.00 -52.94 -4.48
CA LEU A 15 -32.04 -52.00 -4.06
C LEU A 15 -31.54 -50.60 -4.39
N SER A 16 -32.15 -49.99 -5.41
CA SER A 16 -32.05 -48.57 -5.70
C SER A 16 -32.74 -47.77 -4.60
N VAL A 17 -31.97 -47.26 -3.66
CA VAL A 17 -32.38 -46.12 -2.84
C VAL A 17 -31.91 -44.88 -3.59
N ALA A 18 -32.85 -44.11 -4.14
CA ALA A 18 -32.58 -42.77 -4.64
C ALA A 18 -32.22 -41.88 -3.45
N VAL A 19 -30.94 -41.82 -3.12
CA VAL A 19 -30.37 -40.71 -2.34
C VAL A 19 -30.42 -39.52 -3.28
N GLY A 20 -31.27 -38.53 -2.99
CA GLY A 20 -31.22 -37.26 -3.72
C GLY A 20 -29.81 -36.70 -3.55
N GLU A 21 -29.08 -36.56 -4.65
CA GLU A 21 -27.74 -35.97 -4.63
C GLU A 21 -27.84 -34.55 -4.08
N THR A 22 -27.21 -34.29 -2.94
CA THR A 22 -27.04 -32.93 -2.41
C THR A 22 -26.16 -32.18 -3.40
N LEU A 23 -26.69 -31.12 -4.02
CA LEU A 23 -25.92 -30.24 -4.91
C LEU A 23 -24.69 -29.71 -4.17
N ASN A 24 -23.53 -29.71 -4.83
CA ASN A 24 -22.37 -29.01 -4.30
C ASN A 24 -22.60 -27.49 -4.31
N PRO A 25 -21.77 -26.68 -3.62
CA PRO A 25 -22.01 -25.25 -3.51
C PRO A 25 -22.14 -24.51 -4.84
N ALA A 26 -21.30 -24.84 -5.84
CA ALA A 26 -21.34 -24.22 -7.16
C ALA A 26 -22.64 -24.56 -7.91
N GLN A 27 -23.06 -25.82 -7.87
CA GLN A 27 -24.33 -26.28 -8.45
C GLN A 27 -25.54 -25.60 -7.80
N LYS A 28 -25.50 -25.32 -6.50
CA LYS A 28 -26.56 -24.57 -5.81
C LYS A 28 -26.61 -23.11 -6.26
N ILE A 29 -25.46 -22.47 -6.49
CA ILE A 29 -25.40 -21.13 -7.11
C ILE A 29 -26.03 -21.15 -8.50
N ASP A 30 -25.61 -22.09 -9.36
CA ASP A 30 -26.13 -22.19 -10.72
C ASP A 30 -27.64 -22.44 -10.76
N ALA A 31 -28.18 -23.22 -9.81
CA ALA A 31 -29.61 -23.44 -9.68
C ALA A 31 -30.38 -22.14 -9.35
N LEU A 32 -29.85 -21.31 -8.44
CA LEU A 32 -30.45 -20.03 -8.05
C LEU A 32 -30.36 -18.98 -9.17
N VAL A 33 -29.25 -18.94 -9.91
CA VAL A 33 -29.11 -18.11 -11.11
C VAL A 33 -30.10 -18.57 -12.20
N SER A 34 -30.15 -19.87 -12.49
CA SER A 34 -31.04 -20.43 -13.52
C SER A 34 -32.51 -20.17 -13.21
N ALA A 35 -32.92 -20.39 -11.96
CA ALA A 35 -34.29 -20.11 -11.52
C ALA A 35 -34.67 -18.63 -11.75
N LYS A 36 -33.74 -17.70 -11.48
CA LYS A 36 -33.99 -16.27 -11.70
C LYS A 36 -34.06 -15.92 -13.19
N LEU A 37 -33.19 -16.50 -14.02
CA LEU A 37 -33.25 -16.33 -15.48
C LEU A 37 -34.59 -16.82 -16.04
N GLU A 38 -35.07 -17.98 -15.60
CA GLU A 38 -36.38 -18.53 -16.00
C GLU A 38 -37.55 -17.62 -15.59
N GLU A 39 -37.53 -17.10 -14.35
CA GLU A 39 -38.52 -16.14 -13.84
C GLU A 39 -38.59 -14.87 -14.73
N GLN A 40 -37.45 -14.41 -15.22
CA GLN A 40 -37.32 -13.21 -16.06
C GLN A 40 -37.51 -13.51 -17.56
N GLY A 41 -37.78 -14.76 -17.95
CA GLY A 41 -37.94 -15.16 -19.35
C GLY A 41 -36.64 -15.07 -20.16
N LEU A 42 -35.49 -15.13 -19.49
CA LEU A 42 -34.15 -15.08 -20.09
C LEU A 42 -33.59 -16.50 -20.22
N GLN A 43 -32.49 -16.63 -20.99
CA GLN A 43 -31.77 -17.89 -21.17
C GLN A 43 -30.29 -17.69 -20.82
N PRO A 44 -29.63 -18.70 -20.25
CA PRO A 44 -28.19 -18.64 -20.02
C PRO A 44 -27.45 -18.61 -21.35
N ASN A 45 -26.29 -17.97 -21.37
CA ASN A 45 -25.41 -17.95 -22.51
C ASN A 45 -24.82 -19.34 -22.80
N ALA A 46 -24.27 -19.50 -24.00
CA ALA A 46 -23.58 -20.73 -24.39
C ALA A 46 -22.37 -20.99 -23.48
N ARG A 47 -22.00 -22.25 -23.31
CA ARG A 47 -20.75 -22.61 -22.61
C ARG A 47 -19.56 -22.13 -23.43
N THR A 48 -18.57 -21.54 -22.76
CA THR A 48 -17.37 -21.01 -23.42
C THR A 48 -16.40 -22.11 -23.83
N ALA A 49 -15.67 -21.90 -24.92
CA ALA A 49 -14.61 -22.78 -25.39
C ALA A 49 -13.41 -22.80 -24.43
N ASP A 50 -12.54 -23.81 -24.54
CA ASP A 50 -11.45 -24.03 -23.59
C ASP A 50 -10.35 -22.97 -23.65
N ASP A 51 -10.05 -22.44 -24.83
CA ASP A 51 -9.12 -21.33 -25.07
C ASP A 51 -9.61 -20.03 -24.41
N VAL A 52 -10.90 -19.71 -24.57
CA VAL A 52 -11.53 -18.55 -23.94
C VAL A 52 -11.58 -18.72 -22.42
N PHE A 53 -11.95 -19.90 -21.93
CA PHE A 53 -11.93 -20.19 -20.50
C PHE A 53 -10.53 -20.05 -19.91
N LEU A 54 -9.52 -20.64 -20.55
CA LEU A 54 -8.14 -20.59 -20.11
C LEU A 54 -7.66 -19.14 -19.99
N ARG A 55 -7.87 -18.34 -21.03
CA ARG A 55 -7.52 -16.92 -21.03
C ARG A 55 -8.24 -16.17 -19.90
N ARG A 56 -9.55 -16.35 -19.76
CA ARG A 56 -10.36 -15.69 -18.73
C ARG A 56 -9.88 -16.04 -17.32
N ALA A 57 -9.69 -17.33 -17.04
CA ALA A 57 -9.25 -17.79 -15.71
C ALA A 57 -7.88 -17.21 -15.34
N TYR A 58 -6.95 -17.15 -16.29
CA TYR A 58 -5.65 -16.52 -16.08
C TYR A 58 -5.76 -15.01 -15.82
N LEU A 59 -6.59 -14.30 -16.59
CA LEU A 59 -6.80 -12.86 -16.39
C LEU A 59 -7.49 -12.54 -15.06
N ASP A 60 -8.50 -13.32 -14.69
CA ASP A 60 -9.28 -13.10 -13.46
C ASP A 60 -8.55 -13.54 -12.20
N ILE A 61 -7.83 -14.65 -12.24
CA ILE A 61 -7.18 -15.24 -11.06
C ILE A 61 -5.73 -14.76 -10.97
N ALA A 62 -4.95 -14.90 -12.06
CA ALA A 62 -3.52 -14.59 -12.10
C ALA A 62 -3.21 -13.16 -12.57
N GLY A 63 -4.20 -12.39 -13.06
CA GLY A 63 -4.01 -11.00 -13.47
C GLY A 63 -3.17 -10.81 -14.74
N ARG A 64 -2.97 -11.86 -15.54
CA ARG A 64 -2.18 -11.83 -16.77
C ARG A 64 -2.69 -12.90 -17.73
N ILE A 65 -2.34 -12.82 -19.01
CA ILE A 65 -2.54 -13.94 -19.93
C ILE A 65 -1.65 -15.14 -19.55
N PRO A 66 -2.03 -16.38 -19.91
CA PRO A 66 -1.14 -17.53 -19.76
C PRO A 66 0.11 -17.36 -20.64
N THR A 67 1.24 -17.84 -20.16
CA THR A 67 2.44 -18.03 -20.96
C THR A 67 2.22 -19.17 -21.96
N LEU A 68 3.03 -19.22 -23.02
CA LEU A 68 2.90 -20.27 -24.04
C LEU A 68 3.03 -21.69 -23.46
N GLU A 69 3.93 -21.88 -22.50
CA GLU A 69 4.13 -23.17 -21.81
C GLU A 69 2.89 -23.59 -21.03
N GLU A 70 2.20 -22.63 -20.39
CA GLU A 70 0.95 -22.88 -19.67
C GLU A 70 -0.19 -23.23 -20.65
N VAL A 71 -0.25 -22.58 -21.82
CA VAL A 71 -1.20 -22.92 -22.88
C VAL A 71 -0.98 -24.33 -23.41
N GLU A 72 0.27 -24.66 -23.77
CA GLU A 72 0.66 -25.99 -24.23
C GLU A 72 0.32 -27.07 -23.18
N GLY A 73 0.63 -26.80 -21.91
CA GLY A 73 0.35 -27.70 -20.79
C GLY A 73 -1.15 -27.94 -20.57
N PHE A 74 -1.97 -26.89 -20.65
CA PHE A 74 -3.43 -27.01 -20.52
C PHE A 74 -4.05 -27.78 -21.70
N ASN A 75 -3.60 -27.53 -22.92
CA ASN A 75 -4.10 -28.21 -24.12
C ASN A 75 -3.70 -29.69 -24.17
N ALA A 76 -2.51 -30.03 -23.66
CA ALA A 76 -2.07 -31.42 -23.53
C ALA A 76 -2.80 -32.19 -22.40
N ASN A 77 -3.47 -31.49 -21.49
CA ASN A 77 -4.16 -32.10 -20.36
C ASN A 77 -5.50 -32.74 -20.79
N THR A 78 -5.60 -34.05 -20.56
CA THR A 78 -6.78 -34.86 -20.93
C THR A 78 -7.69 -35.22 -19.74
N TYR A 79 -7.41 -34.72 -18.53
CA TYR A 79 -8.25 -34.98 -17.37
C TYR A 79 -9.66 -34.37 -17.56
N PRO A 80 -10.75 -35.09 -17.25
CA PRO A 80 -12.11 -34.57 -17.38
C PRO A 80 -12.37 -33.29 -16.58
N ASN A 81 -11.65 -33.13 -15.46
CA ASN A 81 -11.73 -31.97 -14.57
C ASN A 81 -10.58 -30.97 -14.77
N LYS A 82 -10.00 -30.88 -15.98
CA LYS A 82 -8.85 -29.98 -16.24
C LYS A 82 -9.11 -28.51 -15.89
N ARG A 83 -10.35 -28.02 -16.03
CA ARG A 83 -10.74 -26.65 -15.66
C ARG A 83 -10.71 -26.41 -14.16
N GLU A 84 -11.29 -27.33 -13.38
CA GLU A 84 -11.24 -27.32 -11.90
C GLU A 84 -9.79 -27.34 -11.40
N ARG A 85 -8.96 -28.25 -11.95
CA ARG A 85 -7.54 -28.35 -11.59
C ARG A 85 -6.74 -27.09 -11.93
N LEU A 86 -7.07 -26.43 -13.04
CA LEU A 86 -6.45 -25.15 -13.39
C LEU A 86 -6.83 -24.07 -12.37
N ILE A 87 -8.12 -23.94 -12.03
CA ILE A 87 -8.60 -22.98 -11.04
C ILE A 87 -7.87 -23.18 -9.71
N ASP A 88 -7.79 -24.42 -9.24
CA ASP A 88 -7.10 -24.78 -7.99
C ASP A 88 -5.61 -24.42 -8.05
N SER A 89 -4.95 -24.70 -9.17
CA SER A 89 -3.55 -24.35 -9.37
C SER A 89 -3.32 -22.83 -9.35
N LEU A 90 -4.19 -22.06 -10.01
CA LEU A 90 -4.06 -20.61 -10.10
C LEU A 90 -4.33 -19.94 -8.75
N LEU A 91 -5.37 -20.36 -8.03
CA LEU A 91 -5.71 -19.82 -6.71
C LEU A 91 -4.61 -20.05 -5.66
N ASN A 92 -3.77 -21.07 -5.85
CA ASN A 92 -2.65 -21.40 -4.97
C ASN A 92 -1.29 -20.87 -5.46
N SER A 93 -1.28 -20.02 -6.48
CA SER A 93 -0.06 -19.48 -7.08
C SER A 93 0.32 -18.09 -6.54
N GLU A 94 1.60 -17.71 -6.69
CA GLU A 94 2.02 -16.31 -6.45
C GLU A 94 1.38 -15.32 -7.44
N ALA A 95 0.96 -15.78 -8.62
CA ALA A 95 0.22 -14.97 -9.58
C ALA A 95 -1.11 -14.47 -9.00
N PHE A 96 -1.81 -15.34 -8.26
CA PHE A 96 -3.01 -14.96 -7.51
C PHE A 96 -2.69 -13.91 -6.44
N VAL A 97 -1.60 -14.08 -5.70
CA VAL A 97 -1.16 -13.09 -4.69
C VAL A 97 -0.93 -11.72 -5.33
N SER A 98 -0.22 -11.66 -6.45
CA SER A 98 0.04 -10.42 -7.20
C SER A 98 -1.25 -9.75 -7.67
N ASN A 99 -2.14 -10.50 -8.30
CA ASN A 99 -3.40 -9.96 -8.83
C ASN A 99 -4.34 -9.51 -7.70
N ASN A 100 -4.52 -10.35 -6.68
CA ASN A 100 -5.42 -10.05 -5.57
C ASN A 100 -4.89 -8.92 -4.68
N TYR A 101 -3.56 -8.71 -4.63
CA TYR A 101 -2.98 -7.53 -4.00
C TYR A 101 -3.49 -6.25 -4.64
N HIS A 102 -3.67 -6.16 -5.96
CA HIS A 102 -4.18 -4.94 -6.60
C HIS A 102 -5.60 -4.61 -6.19
N PHE A 103 -6.47 -5.63 -6.13
CA PHE A 103 -7.83 -5.52 -5.61
C PHE A 103 -7.83 -4.95 -4.18
N TRP A 104 -7.06 -5.54 -3.27
CA TRP A 104 -6.98 -5.06 -1.89
C TRP A 104 -6.28 -3.72 -1.76
N ALA A 105 -5.26 -3.46 -2.55
CA ALA A 105 -4.47 -2.25 -2.44
C ALA A 105 -5.23 -1.00 -2.88
N ASP A 106 -6.17 -1.13 -3.82
CA ASP A 106 -7.10 -0.04 -4.16
C ASP A 106 -8.11 0.19 -3.02
N LEU A 107 -8.75 -0.88 -2.54
CA LEU A 107 -9.72 -0.82 -1.44
C LEU A 107 -9.13 -0.27 -0.14
N LEU A 108 -7.95 -0.76 0.24
CA LEU A 108 -7.27 -0.41 1.47
C LEU A 108 -6.41 0.85 1.33
N ARG A 109 -6.39 1.47 0.14
CA ARG A 109 -5.63 2.67 -0.21
C ARG A 109 -4.14 2.58 0.16
N ILE A 110 -3.50 1.50 -0.29
CA ILE A 110 -2.07 1.27 -0.07
C ILE A 110 -1.28 2.14 -1.05
N ASN A 111 -0.92 3.35 -0.65
CA ASN A 111 -0.09 4.26 -1.43
C ASN A 111 1.33 4.36 -0.87
N GLY A 112 2.34 4.47 -1.74
CA GLY A 112 3.75 4.57 -1.37
C GLY A 112 4.19 5.91 -0.76
N GLU A 113 3.26 6.81 -0.45
CA GLU A 113 3.50 8.17 0.04
C GLU A 113 2.70 8.40 1.34
N PRO A 114 3.17 9.25 2.26
CA PRO A 114 4.43 9.99 2.25
C PRO A 114 5.61 9.22 2.88
N ASP A 115 5.37 8.03 3.46
CA ASP A 115 6.41 7.20 4.10
C ASP A 115 6.51 5.82 3.45
N ARG A 116 7.56 5.66 2.65
CA ARG A 116 7.80 4.44 1.90
C ARG A 116 8.05 3.23 2.79
N ILE A 117 8.58 3.40 4.00
CA ILE A 117 8.90 2.24 4.86
C ILE A 117 7.63 1.62 5.41
N VAL A 118 6.69 2.45 5.89
CA VAL A 118 5.38 1.97 6.35
C VAL A 118 4.60 1.35 5.22
N SER A 119 4.54 2.02 4.06
CA SER A 119 3.83 1.49 2.91
C SER A 119 4.44 0.17 2.41
N ASN A 120 5.76 0.00 2.44
CA ASN A 120 6.41 -1.27 2.11
C ASN A 120 6.04 -2.38 3.10
N ALA A 121 6.10 -2.11 4.42
CA ALA A 121 5.72 -3.11 5.42
C ALA A 121 4.25 -3.49 5.30
N TYR A 122 3.39 -2.51 5.00
CA TYR A 122 1.96 -2.72 4.81
C TYR A 122 1.67 -3.53 3.53
N GLU A 123 2.33 -3.23 2.42
CA GLU A 123 2.27 -4.02 1.19
C GLU A 123 2.69 -5.47 1.44
N LEU A 124 3.83 -5.68 2.10
CA LEU A 124 4.33 -7.02 2.41
C LEU A 124 3.35 -7.78 3.31
N TRP A 125 2.79 -7.12 4.32
CA TRP A 125 1.79 -7.71 5.21
C TRP A 125 0.51 -8.12 4.47
N VAL A 126 -0.02 -7.26 3.58
CA VAL A 126 -1.22 -7.60 2.80
C VAL A 126 -0.95 -8.75 1.82
N LYS A 127 0.20 -8.74 1.13
CA LYS A 127 0.60 -9.86 0.27
C LYS A 127 0.72 -11.17 1.07
N ASP A 128 1.24 -11.11 2.29
CA ASP A 128 1.38 -12.27 3.17
C ASP A 128 0.03 -12.78 3.67
N ALA A 129 -0.90 -11.90 4.04
CA ALA A 129 -2.26 -12.27 4.41
C ALA A 129 -3.01 -12.97 3.26
N ILE A 130 -2.86 -12.49 2.02
CA ILE A 130 -3.44 -13.14 0.84
C ILE A 130 -2.81 -14.52 0.60
N ARG A 131 -1.47 -14.59 0.67
CA ARG A 131 -0.69 -15.81 0.43
C ARG A 131 -1.02 -16.92 1.42
N SER A 132 -1.04 -16.58 2.71
CA SER A 132 -1.39 -17.48 3.82
C SER A 132 -2.87 -17.81 3.90
N ASN A 133 -3.69 -17.18 3.04
CA ASN A 133 -5.13 -17.33 3.01
C ASN A 133 -5.79 -16.97 4.35
N MET A 134 -5.35 -15.85 4.94
CA MET A 134 -5.92 -15.31 6.17
C MET A 134 -7.43 -15.10 5.99
N PRO A 135 -8.28 -15.65 6.88
CA PRO A 135 -9.72 -15.41 6.86
C PRO A 135 -10.03 -13.91 6.83
N TYR A 136 -11.06 -13.52 6.08
CA TYR A 136 -11.34 -12.10 5.85
C TYR A 136 -11.71 -11.35 7.14
N ASP A 137 -12.46 -11.98 8.03
CA ASP A 137 -12.77 -11.44 9.36
C ASP A 137 -11.51 -11.24 10.20
N GLU A 138 -10.57 -12.19 10.21
CA GLU A 138 -9.28 -12.04 10.88
C GLU A 138 -8.40 -10.94 10.26
N LEU A 139 -8.41 -10.83 8.93
CA LEU A 139 -7.71 -9.76 8.21
C LEU A 139 -8.25 -8.39 8.62
N VAL A 140 -9.57 -8.21 8.62
CA VAL A 140 -10.20 -6.95 9.02
C VAL A 140 -9.96 -6.67 10.50
N TYR A 141 -10.10 -7.68 11.37
CA TYR A 141 -9.82 -7.54 12.79
C TYR A 141 -8.38 -7.05 13.02
N SER A 142 -7.41 -7.65 12.32
CA SER A 142 -5.99 -7.29 12.42
C SER A 142 -5.69 -5.86 11.94
N LEU A 143 -6.39 -5.39 10.90
CA LEU A 143 -6.27 -4.00 10.42
C LEU A 143 -6.81 -2.99 11.45
N ILE A 144 -7.97 -3.26 12.05
CA ILE A 144 -8.60 -2.35 13.02
C ILE A 144 -7.87 -2.36 14.37
N THR A 145 -7.31 -3.49 14.76
CA THR A 145 -6.57 -3.62 16.02
C THR A 145 -5.09 -3.28 15.88
N ALA A 146 -4.64 -2.87 14.68
CA ALA A 146 -3.23 -2.66 14.38
C ALA A 146 -2.56 -1.63 15.31
N GLU A 147 -1.52 -2.08 16.01
CA GLU A 147 -0.65 -1.26 16.85
C GLU A 147 0.80 -1.77 16.81
N GLY A 148 1.70 -0.99 17.41
CA GLY A 148 3.12 -1.33 17.51
C GLY A 148 3.95 -0.72 16.38
N LYS A 149 5.16 -1.26 16.21
CA LYS A 149 6.15 -0.74 15.27
C LYS A 149 6.05 -1.38 13.90
N VAL A 150 6.51 -0.67 12.88
CA VAL A 150 6.40 -1.06 11.46
C VAL A 150 7.08 -2.40 11.12
N TRP A 151 8.12 -2.78 11.85
CA TRP A 151 8.81 -4.09 11.69
C TRP A 151 8.22 -5.20 12.56
N GLU A 152 7.30 -4.88 13.48
CA GLU A 152 6.58 -5.85 14.31
C GLU A 152 5.22 -6.17 13.69
N ASN A 153 4.55 -5.16 13.13
CA ASN A 153 3.22 -5.26 12.57
C ASN A 153 3.08 -4.33 11.35
N GLY A 154 3.05 -4.90 10.14
CA GLY A 154 2.85 -4.14 8.90
C GLY A 154 1.44 -3.57 8.74
N ALA A 155 0.43 -4.15 9.41
CA ALA A 155 -0.97 -3.71 9.36
C ALA A 155 -1.17 -2.28 9.86
N ILE A 156 -0.22 -1.72 10.62
CA ILE A 156 -0.27 -0.32 11.08
C ILE A 156 -0.36 0.68 9.92
N GLY A 157 0.04 0.27 8.71
CA GLY A 157 -0.17 1.02 7.48
C GLY A 157 -1.62 1.41 7.23
N TYR A 158 -2.59 0.64 7.74
CA TYR A 158 -4.02 0.94 7.66
C TYR A 158 -4.38 2.31 8.25
N TYR A 159 -3.75 2.68 9.37
CA TYR A 159 -3.96 4.00 9.98
C TYR A 159 -3.07 5.09 9.37
N TYR A 160 -1.92 4.71 8.81
CA TYR A 160 -1.02 5.65 8.16
C TYR A 160 -1.50 6.14 6.79
N ARG A 161 -2.34 5.38 6.08
CA ARG A 161 -2.99 5.85 4.84
C ARG A 161 -3.79 7.15 5.05
N ASP A 162 -4.38 7.30 6.24
CA ASP A 162 -5.18 8.46 6.67
C ASP A 162 -4.47 9.22 7.79
N ARG A 163 -3.15 9.38 7.67
CA ARG A 163 -2.30 9.90 8.75
C ARG A 163 -2.81 11.22 9.30
N GLY A 164 -3.16 11.22 10.58
CA GLY A 164 -3.66 12.39 11.27
C GLY A 164 -5.10 12.78 10.93
N MET A 165 -5.83 11.93 10.25
CA MET A 165 -7.21 12.12 9.82
C MET A 165 -8.07 10.96 10.34
N PRO A 166 -8.23 10.81 11.68
CA PRO A 166 -8.93 9.66 12.27
C PRO A 166 -10.43 9.62 11.92
N LEU A 167 -11.03 10.78 11.64
CA LEU A 167 -12.42 10.89 11.19
C LEU A 167 -12.59 10.30 9.78
N ASP A 168 -11.73 10.72 8.85
CA ASP A 168 -11.70 10.18 7.48
C ASP A 168 -11.38 8.68 7.46
N ASN A 169 -10.49 8.22 8.34
CA ASN A 169 -10.21 6.79 8.50
C ASN A 169 -11.45 5.99 8.90
N MET A 170 -12.27 6.50 9.83
CA MET A 170 -13.55 5.87 10.19
C MET A 170 -14.53 5.86 9.01
N SER A 171 -14.69 6.98 8.30
CA SER A 171 -15.57 7.04 7.12
C SER A 171 -15.18 5.97 6.08
N ASN A 172 -13.88 5.88 5.77
CA ASN A 172 -13.36 4.87 4.85
C ASN A 172 -13.54 3.45 5.39
N THR A 173 -13.37 3.23 6.69
CA THR A 173 -13.57 1.91 7.32
C THR A 173 -14.99 1.41 7.11
N VAL A 174 -15.98 2.26 7.39
CA VAL A 174 -17.40 1.91 7.22
C VAL A 174 -17.75 1.71 5.74
N ARG A 175 -17.24 2.56 4.85
CA ARG A 175 -17.45 2.40 3.40
C ARG A 175 -16.87 1.09 2.86
N ILE A 176 -15.63 0.76 3.25
CA ILE A 176 -14.95 -0.44 2.75
C ILE A 176 -15.62 -1.71 3.28
N PHE A 177 -15.91 -1.79 4.58
CA PHE A 177 -16.30 -3.06 5.23
C PHE A 177 -17.80 -3.21 5.47
N LEU A 178 -18.55 -2.11 5.53
CA LEU A 178 -19.99 -2.12 5.80
C LEU A 178 -20.82 -1.58 4.63
N GLY A 179 -20.16 -1.10 3.57
CA GLY A 179 -20.82 -0.64 2.34
C GLY A 179 -21.67 0.60 2.53
N THR A 180 -21.39 1.43 3.54
CA THR A 180 -22.18 2.63 3.86
C THR A 180 -21.32 3.88 3.77
N ARG A 181 -21.84 4.92 3.10
CA ARG A 181 -21.18 6.24 3.00
C ARG A 181 -21.59 7.12 4.17
N LEU A 182 -20.60 7.60 4.91
CA LEU A 182 -20.77 8.42 6.11
C LEU A 182 -20.11 9.80 6.00
N GLU A 183 -19.45 10.08 4.87
CA GLU A 183 -18.65 11.28 4.66
C GLU A 183 -19.48 12.56 4.77
N CYS A 184 -20.71 12.57 4.23
CA CYS A 184 -21.61 13.73 4.36
C CYS A 184 -22.03 13.95 5.83
N ALA A 185 -22.25 12.85 6.57
CA ALA A 185 -22.63 12.85 7.98
C ALA A 185 -21.56 13.47 8.90
N GLN A 186 -20.33 13.69 8.42
CA GLN A 186 -19.29 14.38 9.18
C GLN A 186 -19.66 15.85 9.48
N CYS A 187 -20.36 16.52 8.55
CA CYS A 187 -20.66 17.96 8.64
C CYS A 187 -22.15 18.25 8.92
N HIS A 188 -23.06 17.40 8.45
CA HIS A 188 -24.51 17.53 8.63
C HIS A 188 -25.18 16.16 8.44
N ASP A 189 -26.40 15.97 8.93
CA ASP A 189 -27.21 14.77 8.68
C ASP A 189 -27.25 14.43 7.18
N HIS A 190 -27.10 13.15 6.85
CA HIS A 190 -26.98 12.70 5.47
C HIS A 190 -28.23 13.10 4.66
N PRO A 191 -28.08 13.74 3.49
CA PRO A 191 -29.22 14.34 2.78
C PRO A 191 -30.12 13.31 2.08
N PHE A 192 -29.60 12.11 1.81
CA PHE A 192 -30.26 11.05 1.06
C PHE A 192 -30.33 9.71 1.80
N ASP A 193 -29.93 9.68 3.07
CA ASP A 193 -29.90 8.46 3.89
C ASP A 193 -30.28 8.82 5.33
N LYS A 194 -30.58 7.83 6.17
CA LYS A 194 -31.07 8.01 7.53
C LYS A 194 -30.01 8.42 8.56
N TRP A 195 -28.74 8.39 8.19
CA TRP A 195 -27.62 8.60 9.11
C TRP A 195 -27.47 10.06 9.54
N THR A 196 -27.41 10.29 10.85
CA THR A 196 -27.24 11.63 11.42
C THR A 196 -25.77 11.99 11.64
N GLN A 197 -25.49 13.27 11.83
CA GLN A 197 -24.16 13.71 12.27
C GLN A 197 -23.77 13.11 13.63
N MET A 198 -24.74 12.89 14.52
CA MET A 198 -24.50 12.26 15.81
C MET A 198 -24.03 10.80 15.64
N ASP A 199 -24.68 10.02 14.76
CA ASP A 199 -24.30 8.63 14.49
C ASP A 199 -22.87 8.52 13.95
N TYR A 200 -22.47 9.47 13.09
CA TYR A 200 -21.10 9.56 12.60
C TYR A 200 -20.08 9.71 13.74
N PHE A 201 -20.30 10.66 14.65
CA PHE A 201 -19.37 10.91 15.75
C PHE A 201 -19.35 9.77 16.77
N LYS A 202 -20.48 9.09 16.99
CA LYS A 202 -20.56 7.86 17.79
C LYS A 202 -19.70 6.74 17.21
N MET A 203 -19.78 6.50 15.91
CA MET A 203 -18.91 5.52 15.24
C MET A 203 -17.43 5.94 15.33
N ALA A 204 -17.12 7.19 15.01
CA ALA A 204 -15.75 7.72 15.06
C ALA A 204 -15.11 7.59 16.46
N ALA A 205 -15.91 7.67 17.53
CA ALA A 205 -15.42 7.57 18.89
C ALA A 205 -14.72 6.23 19.20
N PHE A 206 -15.00 5.14 18.48
CA PHE A 206 -14.32 3.84 18.71
C PHE A 206 -12.81 3.91 18.46
N THR A 207 -12.39 4.51 17.34
CA THR A 207 -10.98 4.51 16.89
C THR A 207 -10.30 5.87 17.03
N TYR A 208 -11.00 6.93 17.46
CA TYR A 208 -10.45 8.29 17.58
C TYR A 208 -9.21 8.41 18.50
N GLY A 209 -9.04 7.43 19.40
CA GLY A 209 -7.90 7.29 20.29
C GLY A 209 -6.58 6.94 19.61
N ILE A 210 -6.62 6.49 18.35
CA ILE A 210 -5.44 5.98 17.64
C ILE A 210 -4.52 7.13 17.23
N ASN A 211 -3.23 6.95 17.55
CA ASN A 211 -2.19 7.95 17.32
C ASN A 211 -1.18 7.47 16.28
N THR A 212 -1.14 8.19 15.16
CA THR A 212 -0.20 8.02 14.04
C THR A 212 0.83 9.16 13.95
N ARG A 213 0.72 10.18 14.83
CA ARG A 213 1.44 11.46 14.69
C ARG A 213 2.73 11.53 15.50
N GLY A 214 3.08 10.51 16.28
CA GLY A 214 4.35 10.55 17.01
C GLY A 214 4.75 9.25 17.69
N TYR A 215 6.02 8.92 17.50
CA TYR A 215 6.77 8.00 18.33
C TYR A 215 7.11 8.67 19.69
N ALA A 216 6.75 8.01 20.80
CA ALA A 216 7.07 8.49 22.15
C ALA A 216 8.44 7.95 22.60
N SER A 217 9.48 8.76 22.43
CA SER A 217 10.84 8.42 22.86
C SER A 217 11.13 8.87 24.28
N LYS A 218 11.64 7.94 25.11
CA LYS A 218 12.12 8.25 26.47
C LYS A 218 13.36 9.14 26.40
N ASN A 219 14.34 8.80 25.57
CA ASN A 219 15.61 9.51 25.45
C ASN A 219 15.41 10.92 24.88
N ARG A 220 14.56 11.10 23.87
CA ARG A 220 14.15 12.42 23.38
C ARG A 220 13.50 13.26 24.48
N SER A 221 12.58 12.69 25.25
CA SER A 221 11.91 13.40 26.35
C SER A 221 12.92 13.85 27.42
N LEU A 222 13.91 13.01 27.72
CA LEU A 222 14.97 13.34 28.68
C LEU A 222 15.85 14.49 28.18
N VAL A 223 16.23 14.51 26.90
CA VAL A 223 16.99 15.63 26.32
C VAL A 223 16.17 16.91 26.35
N GLU A 224 14.90 16.86 25.94
CA GLU A 224 14.00 18.02 25.99
C GLU A 224 13.83 18.56 27.42
N LYS A 225 13.81 17.69 28.43
CA LYS A 225 13.77 18.08 29.85
C LYS A 225 15.09 18.67 30.34
N ALA A 226 16.22 18.02 30.05
CA ALA A 226 17.55 18.49 30.45
C ALA A 226 17.84 19.88 29.86
N MET A 227 17.47 20.10 28.60
CA MET A 227 17.64 21.38 27.92
C MET A 227 16.79 22.51 28.52
N LYS A 228 15.53 22.21 28.88
CA LYS A 228 14.68 23.17 29.59
C LYS A 228 15.22 23.52 30.98
N GLY A 229 15.77 22.53 31.68
CA GLY A 229 16.38 22.72 33.00
C GLY A 229 17.63 23.60 32.97
N ASN A 230 18.52 23.40 32.00
CA ASN A 230 19.77 24.15 31.90
C ASN A 230 19.56 25.64 31.57
N ALA A 231 18.59 25.97 30.70
CA ALA A 231 18.25 27.35 30.38
C ALA A 231 17.59 28.09 31.56
N GLU A 232 16.73 27.41 32.33
CA GLU A 232 16.15 27.96 33.56
C GLU A 232 17.23 28.18 34.63
N GLN A 233 18.17 27.23 34.78
CA GLN A 233 19.27 27.36 35.73
C GLN A 233 20.24 28.49 35.34
N ALA A 234 20.64 28.58 34.06
CA ALA A 234 21.54 29.64 33.58
C ALA A 234 20.92 31.05 33.73
N TYR A 235 19.60 31.16 33.51
CA TYR A 235 18.87 32.40 33.79
C TYR A 235 18.99 32.80 35.26
N LEU A 236 18.77 31.85 36.17
CA LEU A 236 18.79 32.07 37.61
C LEU A 236 20.20 32.32 38.15
N ASP A 237 21.20 31.59 37.66
CA ASP A 237 22.61 31.77 38.03
C ASP A 237 23.10 33.15 37.58
N LYS A 238 22.74 33.59 36.37
CA LYS A 238 23.06 34.93 35.90
C LYS A 238 22.35 36.01 36.70
N ALA A 239 21.11 35.74 37.11
CA ALA A 239 20.37 36.65 37.97
C ALA A 239 21.01 36.75 39.37
N GLU A 240 21.44 35.63 39.94
CA GLU A 240 22.16 35.59 41.22
C GLU A 240 23.52 36.29 41.10
N GLU A 241 24.25 36.11 40.00
CA GLU A 241 25.52 36.80 39.72
C GLU A 241 25.33 38.33 39.69
N LEU A 242 24.29 38.81 38.98
CA LEU A 242 24.06 40.24 38.78
C LEU A 242 23.41 40.93 39.99
N THR A 243 22.69 40.21 40.83
CA THR A 243 21.89 40.80 41.93
C THR A 243 22.30 40.36 43.33
N GLY A 244 23.12 39.31 43.45
CA GLY A 244 23.40 38.63 44.72
C GLY A 244 22.17 37.98 45.36
N ASN A 245 21.05 37.86 44.63
CA ASN A 245 19.78 37.42 45.16
C ASN A 245 19.19 36.25 44.36
N ARG A 246 19.07 35.09 45.03
CA ARG A 246 18.49 33.86 44.47
C ARG A 246 16.99 33.93 44.18
N ASP A 247 16.30 34.93 44.72
CA ASP A 247 14.85 35.12 44.55
C ASP A 247 14.48 35.95 43.31
N PHE A 248 15.42 36.20 42.39
CA PHE A 248 15.12 36.86 41.12
C PHE A 248 14.10 36.03 40.31
N PRO A 249 13.03 36.66 39.77
CA PRO A 249 11.94 35.93 39.14
C PRO A 249 12.34 35.32 37.80
N TYR A 250 12.13 34.01 37.64
CA TYR A 250 12.28 33.37 36.33
C TYR A 250 11.15 33.77 35.37
N LEU A 251 11.53 34.34 34.23
CA LEU A 251 10.62 34.68 33.13
C LEU A 251 10.79 33.67 32.00
N ARG A 252 9.73 32.92 31.70
CA ARG A 252 9.75 31.82 30.71
C ARG A 252 9.89 32.26 29.25
N LYS A 253 9.56 33.51 28.93
CA LYS A 253 9.58 34.06 27.56
C LYS A 253 9.85 35.56 27.63
N GLU A 254 10.60 36.08 26.67
CA GLU A 254 10.89 37.52 26.56
C GLU A 254 9.61 38.36 26.39
N SER A 255 8.59 37.84 25.68
CA SER A 255 7.25 38.46 25.63
C SER A 255 6.58 38.69 26.99
N MET A 256 7.00 38.00 28.06
CA MET A 256 6.53 38.30 29.42
C MET A 256 7.26 39.50 30.03
N LEU A 257 8.51 39.76 29.63
CA LEU A 257 9.24 40.99 29.91
C LEU A 257 8.65 42.16 29.11
N ASP A 258 8.28 41.96 27.85
CA ASP A 258 7.62 43.01 27.05
C ASP A 258 6.28 43.41 27.67
N ARG A 259 5.45 42.42 28.03
CA ARG A 259 4.20 42.68 28.78
C ARG A 259 4.44 43.37 30.11
N TYR A 260 5.56 43.09 30.77
CA TYR A 260 5.95 43.76 32.01
C TYR A 260 6.37 45.22 31.76
N ILE A 261 7.09 45.49 30.68
CA ILE A 261 7.49 46.83 30.24
C ILE A 261 6.27 47.66 29.85
N GLU A 262 5.39 47.12 29.00
CA GLU A 262 4.18 47.77 28.47
C GLU A 262 3.14 48.08 29.55
N LYS A 263 2.93 47.16 30.50
CA LYS A 263 1.84 47.27 31.48
C LYS A 263 2.24 47.95 32.79
N MET A 264 3.51 48.33 32.99
CA MET A 264 3.96 49.01 34.21
C MET A 264 4.21 50.51 34.00
N PRO A 265 3.41 51.40 34.60
CA PRO A 265 3.72 52.83 34.59
C PRO A 265 4.87 53.19 35.53
N GLU A 266 5.54 54.31 35.25
CA GLU A 266 6.43 54.97 36.22
C GLU A 266 5.63 55.44 37.45
N LYS A 267 6.34 55.70 38.56
CA LYS A 267 5.77 56.09 39.87
C LYS A 267 4.57 57.05 39.71
N GLY A 268 3.35 56.55 39.96
CA GLY A 268 2.16 57.38 40.12
C GLY A 268 0.98 57.15 39.16
N GLU A 269 1.08 56.28 38.15
CA GLU A 269 -0.06 56.00 37.24
C GLU A 269 -0.68 54.59 37.39
N ASP A 270 -1.90 54.44 36.88
CA ASP A 270 -2.86 53.40 37.30
C ASP A 270 -2.79 52.09 36.47
N GLY A 271 -1.66 51.37 36.43
CA GLY A 271 -1.47 50.12 35.64
C GLY A 271 -1.82 48.77 36.34
N PRO A 272 -2.02 47.65 35.61
CA PRO A 272 -2.33 46.33 36.20
C PRO A 272 -1.18 45.75 37.04
N THR A 273 -1.52 45.10 38.16
CA THR A 273 -0.54 44.56 39.12
C THR A 273 -0.22 43.08 38.82
N MET A 274 1.06 42.79 38.55
CA MET A 274 1.58 41.43 38.39
C MET A 274 2.12 40.90 39.74
N LYS A 275 1.78 39.68 40.15
CA LYS A 275 2.30 39.02 41.36
C LYS A 275 3.05 37.73 41.04
N MET A 276 4.00 37.41 41.92
CA MET A 276 4.70 36.13 41.95
C MET A 276 3.84 35.06 42.64
N ARG A 277 3.66 33.90 42.00
CA ARG A 277 3.05 32.71 42.62
C ARG A 277 3.84 31.47 42.24
N LYS A 278 4.45 30.79 43.23
CA LYS A 278 5.35 29.64 43.04
C LYS A 278 6.48 29.93 42.04
N GLY A 279 7.21 31.04 42.24
CA GLY A 279 8.36 31.41 41.40
C GLY A 279 8.02 31.93 40.00
N LYS A 280 6.74 32.15 39.66
CA LYS A 280 6.31 32.61 38.32
C LYS A 280 5.52 33.91 38.38
N LEU A 281 5.75 34.79 37.41
CA LEU A 281 5.02 36.04 37.23
C LEU A 281 3.60 35.77 36.69
N LYS A 282 2.56 36.28 37.37
CA LYS A 282 1.15 36.15 36.96
C LYS A 282 0.37 37.46 37.13
N GLU A 283 -0.60 37.68 36.24
CA GLU A 283 -1.54 38.81 36.32
C GLU A 283 -2.60 38.58 37.42
N VAL A 284 -2.85 39.61 38.23
CA VAL A 284 -3.83 39.55 39.33
C VAL A 284 -5.07 40.34 38.96
N LYS A 285 -6.24 39.69 38.94
CA LYS A 285 -7.53 40.39 38.81
C LYS A 285 -7.85 41.13 40.11
N ARG A 286 -8.42 42.34 40.01
CA ARG A 286 -8.90 43.17 41.13
C ARG A 286 -9.72 42.32 42.11
N ASP A 287 -9.49 42.46 43.42
CA ASP A 287 -10.44 41.94 44.41
C ASP A 287 -11.68 42.84 44.50
N ARG A 288 -12.76 42.34 45.14
CA ARG A 288 -14.04 43.05 45.30
C ARG A 288 -13.95 44.38 46.08
N LYS A 289 -12.79 44.77 46.62
CA LYS A 289 -12.61 45.97 47.46
C LYS A 289 -11.59 46.99 46.93
N GLY A 290 -11.04 46.80 45.73
CA GLY A 290 -10.31 47.85 45.01
C GLY A 290 -8.99 48.32 45.64
N LYS A 291 -8.43 47.62 46.64
CA LYS A 291 -7.11 47.97 47.21
C LYS A 291 -5.97 47.30 46.43
N ARG A 292 -5.10 48.11 45.81
CA ARG A 292 -3.80 47.69 45.29
C ARG A 292 -2.79 47.64 46.44
N ALA A 293 -2.18 46.48 46.69
CA ALA A 293 -0.93 46.41 47.46
C ALA A 293 -0.27 45.04 47.28
N GLY A 294 0.68 44.99 46.36
CA GLY A 294 1.79 44.04 46.40
C GLY A 294 2.96 44.75 45.76
N MET A 295 4.12 44.78 46.43
CA MET A 295 5.35 45.27 45.81
C MET A 295 5.57 44.52 44.50
N THR A 296 5.89 45.26 43.45
CA THR A 296 6.25 44.72 42.15
C THR A 296 7.54 43.89 42.25
N PRO A 297 7.83 43.01 41.27
CA PRO A 297 9.05 42.20 41.29
C PRO A 297 10.33 43.01 41.46
N HIS A 298 10.47 44.16 40.80
CA HIS A 298 11.63 45.05 40.93
C HIS A 298 11.68 45.73 42.31
N GLU A 299 10.55 46.24 42.82
CA GLU A 299 10.49 46.87 44.15
C GLU A 299 10.84 45.91 45.29
N ARG A 300 10.43 44.64 45.20
CA ARG A 300 10.80 43.60 46.18
C ARG A 300 12.30 43.32 46.21
N LEU A 301 12.96 43.50 45.08
CA LEU A 301 14.40 43.29 44.93
C LEU A 301 15.19 44.57 45.22
N GLY A 302 14.52 45.68 45.54
CA GLY A 302 15.17 46.98 45.75
C GLY A 302 15.75 47.60 44.47
N LEU A 303 15.31 47.13 43.30
CA LEU A 303 15.78 47.56 41.98
C LEU A 303 14.82 48.60 41.38
N THR A 304 15.35 49.51 40.56
CA THR A 304 14.53 50.31 39.64
C THR A 304 13.95 49.42 38.53
N LYS A 305 12.89 49.89 37.85
CA LYS A 305 12.28 49.18 36.73
C LYS A 305 13.30 48.89 35.63
N ASP A 306 14.13 49.87 35.29
CA ASP A 306 15.13 49.76 34.23
C ASP A 306 16.28 48.82 34.60
N GLU A 307 16.73 48.83 35.86
CA GLU A 307 17.70 47.85 36.35
C GLU A 307 17.14 46.43 36.26
N PHE A 308 15.90 46.21 36.70
CA PHE A 308 15.24 44.91 36.59
C PHE A 308 15.10 44.45 35.13
N VAL A 309 14.72 45.33 34.22
CA VAL A 309 14.60 45.01 32.78
C VAL A 309 15.96 44.68 32.18
N ASN A 310 17.00 45.46 32.47
CA ASN A 310 18.35 45.21 31.99
C ASN A 310 18.93 43.91 32.53
N ILE A 311 18.74 43.62 33.82
CA ILE A 311 19.13 42.34 34.43
C ILE A 311 18.36 41.21 33.77
N ALA A 312 17.04 41.32 33.62
CA ALA A 312 16.22 40.31 32.97
C ALA A 312 16.66 40.05 31.52
N ARG A 313 17.01 41.10 30.74
CA ARG A 313 17.57 40.97 29.39
C ARG A 313 18.92 40.26 29.37
N GLN A 314 19.80 40.54 30.33
CA GLN A 314 21.08 39.82 30.45
C GLN A 314 20.90 38.37 30.91
N CYS A 315 19.92 38.09 31.76
CA CYS A 315 19.55 36.73 32.16
C CYS A 315 18.93 35.98 30.98
N PHE A 316 18.13 36.64 30.14
CA PHE A 316 17.67 36.09 28.87
C PHE A 316 18.85 35.83 27.93
N ALA A 317 19.79 36.76 27.76
CA ALA A 317 20.98 36.54 26.95
C ALA A 317 21.83 35.35 27.44
N ALA A 318 22.03 35.19 28.75
CA ALA A 318 22.76 34.04 29.31
C ALA A 318 21.99 32.72 29.18
N ALA A 319 20.66 32.77 29.33
CA ALA A 319 19.80 31.63 29.04
C ALA A 319 19.78 31.30 27.55
N ASP A 320 19.88 32.31 26.68
CA ASP A 320 19.90 32.21 25.22
C ASP A 320 21.25 31.69 24.73
N ASP A 321 22.38 32.04 25.33
CA ASP A 321 23.69 31.45 25.02
C ASP A 321 23.71 29.95 25.32
N GLN A 322 23.12 29.53 26.44
CA GLN A 322 22.87 28.11 26.74
C GLN A 322 21.78 27.52 25.83
N ALA A 323 20.82 28.33 25.37
CA ALA A 323 19.78 27.93 24.44
C ALA A 323 20.29 27.74 23.01
N ILE A 324 21.34 28.45 22.56
CA ILE A 324 21.97 28.28 21.24
C ILE A 324 22.61 26.88 21.16
N GLY A 325 23.31 26.45 22.23
CA GLY A 325 23.74 25.06 22.38
C GLY A 325 22.57 24.07 22.47
N SER A 326 21.45 24.49 23.07
CA SER A 326 20.20 23.71 23.08
C SER A 326 19.47 23.65 21.74
N ASP A 327 19.61 24.62 20.85
CA ASP A 327 18.91 24.69 19.57
C ASP A 327 19.58 23.74 18.57
N VAL A 328 20.91 23.76 18.49
CA VAL A 328 21.69 22.78 17.73
C VAL A 328 21.38 21.36 18.21
N ALA A 329 21.34 21.15 19.52
CA ALA A 329 21.02 19.85 20.08
C ALA A 329 19.54 19.44 19.90
N ARG A 330 18.57 20.37 19.96
CA ARG A 330 17.16 20.09 19.63
C ARG A 330 16.99 19.73 18.16
N GLN A 331 17.69 20.42 17.27
CA GLN A 331 17.73 20.10 15.85
C GLN A 331 18.39 18.74 15.61
N LEU A 332 19.55 18.48 16.22
CA LEU A 332 20.24 17.19 16.14
C LEU A 332 19.32 16.06 16.62
N VAL A 333 18.66 16.20 17.77
CA VAL A 333 17.68 15.21 18.24
C VAL A 333 16.55 15.04 17.22
N LYS A 334 16.03 16.13 16.64
CA LYS A 334 15.03 16.03 15.58
C LYS A 334 15.56 15.24 14.38
N GLU A 335 16.80 15.49 13.94
CA GLU A 335 17.44 14.80 12.81
C GLU A 335 17.70 13.33 13.11
N LEU A 336 18.10 12.99 14.35
CA LEU A 336 18.27 11.61 14.81
C LEU A 336 16.97 10.81 14.77
N TYR A 337 15.85 11.43 15.19
CA TYR A 337 14.54 10.78 15.22
C TYR A 337 13.70 10.98 13.95
N ASP A 338 14.15 11.76 12.98
CA ASP A 338 13.42 12.00 11.73
C ASP A 338 13.14 10.69 10.97
N PRO A 339 14.10 9.74 10.86
CA PRO A 339 13.84 8.41 10.28
C PRO A 339 12.81 7.57 11.06
N LEU A 340 12.54 7.90 12.32
CA LEU A 340 11.62 7.17 13.22
C LEU A 340 10.28 7.90 13.41
N ARG A 341 9.98 8.90 12.58
CA ARG A 341 8.81 9.77 12.82
C ARG A 341 7.47 9.06 12.66
N TYR A 342 7.39 8.08 11.74
CA TYR A 342 6.14 7.44 11.34
C TYR A 342 6.21 5.93 11.39
N ILE A 343 6.89 5.37 12.37
CA ILE A 343 7.13 3.93 12.43
C ILE A 343 6.20 3.19 13.39
N ASN A 344 5.25 3.88 14.03
CA ASN A 344 4.53 3.32 15.17
C ASN A 344 3.09 3.84 15.26
N VAL A 345 2.15 2.92 15.44
CA VAL A 345 0.78 3.22 15.87
C VAL A 345 0.64 2.88 17.34
N ALA A 346 0.05 3.81 18.10
CA ALA A 346 -0.27 3.60 19.51
C ALA A 346 -1.74 3.90 19.77
N ARG A 347 -2.35 3.10 20.64
CA ARG A 347 -3.69 3.35 21.18
C ARG A 347 -3.61 4.37 22.32
N GLY A 348 -4.64 5.19 22.47
CA GLY A 348 -4.70 6.18 23.53
C GLY A 348 -6.13 6.61 23.86
N ASP A 349 -6.27 7.35 24.95
CA ASP A 349 -7.58 7.66 25.54
C ASP A 349 -8.22 8.93 24.97
N LYS A 350 -7.85 9.31 23.74
CA LYS A 350 -8.40 10.53 23.14
C LYS A 350 -9.89 10.33 22.83
N GLU A 351 -10.68 11.26 23.34
CA GLU A 351 -12.13 11.29 23.10
C GLU A 351 -12.45 12.21 21.92
N VAL A 352 -13.45 11.82 21.13
CA VAL A 352 -13.97 12.64 20.05
C VAL A 352 -14.94 13.68 20.61
N LYS A 353 -14.95 14.86 20.00
CA LYS A 353 -15.85 15.96 20.37
C LYS A 353 -16.64 16.40 19.15
N LEU A 354 -17.87 16.83 19.39
CA LEU A 354 -18.67 17.49 18.37
C LEU A 354 -18.00 18.78 17.88
N PRO A 355 -18.24 19.17 16.62
CA PRO A 355 -17.63 20.35 16.06
C PRO A 355 -18.20 21.62 16.73
N HIS A 356 -17.45 22.71 16.64
CA HIS A 356 -17.81 23.99 17.27
C HIS A 356 -19.10 24.64 16.73
N ASP A 357 -19.51 24.21 15.54
CA ASP A 357 -20.64 24.65 14.73
C ASP A 357 -21.74 23.59 14.65
N TYR A 358 -21.73 22.60 15.55
CA TYR A 358 -22.81 21.61 15.68
C TYR A 358 -24.16 22.31 15.85
N GLN A 359 -25.13 21.97 14.98
CA GLN A 359 -26.36 22.74 14.80
C GLN A 359 -27.64 22.06 15.33
N TYR A 360 -27.53 20.84 15.85
CA TYR A 360 -28.66 20.02 16.29
C TYR A 360 -28.91 20.16 17.81
N ASP A 361 -30.17 20.01 18.23
CA ASP A 361 -30.62 20.28 19.61
C ASP A 361 -30.34 19.12 20.60
N ASP A 362 -29.88 17.97 20.11
CA ASP A 362 -29.62 16.75 20.87
C ASP A 362 -28.29 16.78 21.66
N ALA A 363 -27.36 17.68 21.31
CA ALA A 363 -26.11 17.90 22.03
C ALA A 363 -25.57 19.34 21.83
N LYS A 364 -24.60 19.76 22.63
CA LYS A 364 -23.96 21.07 22.49
C LYS A 364 -22.66 20.98 21.69
N PRO A 365 -22.26 22.05 20.97
CA PRO A 365 -20.95 22.12 20.36
C PRO A 365 -19.81 21.83 21.35
N ASN A 366 -18.83 21.02 20.91
CA ASN A 366 -17.70 20.52 21.71
C ASN A 366 -18.02 19.51 22.82
N ASP A 367 -19.26 19.03 22.93
CA ASP A 367 -19.57 17.91 23.82
C ASP A 367 -18.76 16.67 23.41
N VAL A 368 -18.33 15.91 24.42
CA VAL A 368 -17.63 14.64 24.25
C VAL A 368 -18.65 13.56 23.91
N ILE A 369 -18.37 12.76 22.89
CA ILE A 369 -19.29 11.71 22.41
C ILE A 369 -18.77 10.34 22.85
N ALA A 370 -19.67 9.56 23.45
CA ALA A 370 -19.43 8.16 23.77
C ALA A 370 -19.58 7.30 22.50
N PRO A 371 -18.76 6.25 22.36
CA PRO A 371 -18.87 5.32 21.24
C PRO A 371 -20.17 4.53 21.28
N ASP A 372 -20.77 4.33 20.11
CA ASP A 372 -22.03 3.62 19.93
C ASP A 372 -22.16 3.17 18.46
N THR A 373 -22.85 2.07 18.22
CA THR A 373 -22.96 1.44 16.91
C THR A 373 -24.15 1.99 16.12
N MET A 374 -23.94 2.22 14.83
CA MET A 374 -24.98 2.76 13.94
C MET A 374 -26.11 1.77 13.61
N PHE A 375 -25.86 0.46 13.72
CA PHE A 375 -26.85 -0.61 13.52
C PHE A 375 -26.38 -1.90 14.19
N GLY A 376 -27.19 -2.96 14.13
CA GLY A 376 -26.84 -4.26 14.70
C GLY A 376 -26.89 -4.26 16.22
N ALA A 377 -26.10 -5.12 16.85
CA ALA A 377 -26.05 -5.23 18.30
C ALA A 377 -25.15 -4.15 18.93
N ASP A 378 -25.57 -3.61 20.08
CA ASP A 378 -24.79 -2.66 20.85
C ASP A 378 -23.49 -3.28 21.39
N ILE A 379 -22.43 -2.47 21.48
CA ILE A 379 -21.15 -2.88 22.07
C ILE A 379 -21.15 -2.59 23.57
N ASP A 380 -21.14 -3.65 24.38
CA ASP A 380 -21.05 -3.52 25.84
C ASP A 380 -19.59 -3.32 26.32
N LEU A 381 -19.17 -2.05 26.37
CA LEU A 381 -17.86 -1.65 26.88
C LEU A 381 -17.72 -1.78 28.41
N SER A 382 -18.79 -2.06 29.15
CA SER A 382 -18.73 -2.19 30.61
C SER A 382 -18.00 -3.44 31.09
N LYS A 383 -17.79 -4.41 30.18
CA LYS A 383 -17.09 -5.67 30.43
C LYS A 383 -15.56 -5.54 30.52
N GLY A 384 -15.02 -4.33 30.39
CA GLY A 384 -13.58 -4.06 30.52
C GLY A 384 -12.76 -4.39 29.26
N SER A 385 -13.43 -4.66 28.14
CA SER A 385 -12.80 -4.82 26.82
C SER A 385 -12.21 -3.49 26.36
N ASP A 386 -11.04 -3.52 25.73
CA ASP A 386 -10.50 -2.36 25.03
C ASP A 386 -11.49 -1.93 23.93
N ARG A 387 -11.72 -0.63 23.80
CA ARG A 387 -12.74 -0.06 22.91
C ARG A 387 -12.49 -0.44 21.44
N ILE A 388 -11.23 -0.52 21.02
CA ILE A 388 -10.87 -0.81 19.63
C ILE A 388 -11.06 -2.30 19.34
N ASP A 389 -10.64 -3.17 20.26
CA ASP A 389 -10.84 -4.62 20.12
C ASP A 389 -12.34 -4.98 20.12
N ALA A 390 -13.14 -4.32 20.96
CA ALA A 390 -14.59 -4.49 20.98
C ALA A 390 -15.25 -4.03 19.66
N TYR A 391 -14.79 -2.91 19.09
CA TYR A 391 -15.24 -2.45 17.78
C TYR A 391 -14.85 -3.41 16.65
N ALA A 392 -13.61 -3.89 16.65
CA ALA A 392 -13.14 -4.85 15.67
C ALA A 392 -13.97 -6.14 15.73
N ALA A 393 -14.21 -6.69 16.92
CA ALA A 393 -15.02 -7.88 17.11
C ALA A 393 -16.50 -7.71 16.67
N TRP A 394 -17.08 -6.53 16.89
CA TRP A 394 -18.43 -6.20 16.38
C TRP A 394 -18.45 -6.06 14.86
N LEU A 395 -17.45 -5.38 14.30
CA LEU A 395 -17.34 -5.12 12.87
C LEU A 395 -17.25 -6.43 12.09
N THR A 396 -16.44 -7.38 12.58
CA THR A 396 -16.17 -8.65 11.93
C THR A 396 -17.08 -9.79 12.39
N SER A 397 -18.09 -9.48 13.21
CA SER A 397 -19.04 -10.48 13.70
C SER A 397 -19.87 -11.06 12.55
N SER A 398 -20.12 -12.38 12.58
CA SER A 398 -21.07 -13.04 11.69
C SER A 398 -22.52 -12.56 11.87
N GLU A 399 -22.83 -11.94 13.00
CA GLU A 399 -24.13 -11.31 13.30
C GLU A 399 -24.22 -9.87 12.79
N ASN A 400 -23.12 -9.31 12.26
CA ASN A 400 -23.15 -7.99 11.64
C ASN A 400 -23.96 -8.04 10.33
N PRO A 401 -25.02 -7.22 10.18
CA PRO A 401 -25.99 -7.35 9.08
C PRO A 401 -25.47 -6.92 7.70
N THR A 402 -24.30 -6.29 7.63
CA THR A 402 -23.71 -5.79 6.37
C THR A 402 -22.33 -6.35 6.08
N PHE A 403 -21.51 -6.69 7.08
CA PHE A 403 -20.14 -7.18 6.89
C PHE A 403 -20.06 -8.34 5.89
N THR A 404 -20.77 -9.45 6.17
CA THR A 404 -20.81 -10.64 5.30
C THR A 404 -21.43 -10.35 3.94
N LYS A 405 -22.51 -9.57 3.93
CA LYS A 405 -23.26 -9.21 2.71
C LYS A 405 -22.39 -8.42 1.72
N VAL A 406 -21.66 -7.44 2.22
CA VAL A 406 -20.83 -6.55 1.40
C VAL A 406 -19.65 -7.32 0.83
N ILE A 407 -18.96 -8.14 1.62
CA ILE A 407 -17.83 -8.92 1.09
C ILE A 407 -18.29 -9.99 0.11
N ALA A 408 -19.38 -10.72 0.38
CA ALA A 408 -19.93 -11.71 -0.54
C ALA A 408 -20.30 -11.09 -1.89
N ASN A 409 -21.01 -9.94 -1.87
CA ASN A 409 -21.37 -9.22 -3.09
C ASN A 409 -20.14 -8.64 -3.82
N ARG A 410 -19.11 -8.21 -3.08
CA ARG A 410 -17.89 -7.66 -3.68
C ARG A 410 -17.06 -8.72 -4.39
N ILE A 411 -16.88 -9.89 -3.78
CA ILE A 411 -16.18 -11.00 -4.42
C ILE A 411 -17.00 -11.54 -5.60
N TRP A 412 -18.33 -11.56 -5.49
CA TRP A 412 -19.20 -11.84 -6.63
C TRP A 412 -18.97 -10.87 -7.79
N LYS A 413 -19.00 -9.55 -7.54
CA LYS A 413 -18.75 -8.53 -8.56
C LYS A 413 -17.37 -8.69 -9.19
N ASP A 414 -16.35 -8.99 -8.41
CA ASP A 414 -14.98 -9.19 -8.91
C ASP A 414 -14.90 -10.35 -9.92
N VAL A 415 -15.62 -11.45 -9.65
CA VAL A 415 -15.66 -12.64 -10.54
C VAL A 415 -16.55 -12.43 -11.77
N PHE A 416 -17.75 -11.85 -11.59
CA PHE A 416 -18.76 -11.78 -12.66
C PHE A 416 -18.83 -10.42 -13.36
N GLY A 417 -18.11 -9.41 -12.87
CA GLY A 417 -18.08 -8.05 -13.42
C GLY A 417 -19.25 -7.15 -13.03
N HIS A 418 -20.21 -7.63 -12.25
CA HIS A 418 -21.35 -6.86 -11.74
C HIS A 418 -21.82 -7.44 -10.40
N GLY A 419 -22.18 -6.59 -9.44
CA GLY A 419 -22.75 -7.01 -8.16
C GLY A 419 -24.20 -7.52 -8.29
N ILE A 420 -24.66 -8.32 -7.33
CA ILE A 420 -26.08 -8.65 -7.17
C ILE A 420 -26.87 -7.39 -6.79
N PHE A 421 -26.22 -6.46 -6.11
CA PHE A 421 -26.65 -5.07 -5.98
C PHE A 421 -25.49 -4.11 -6.28
N GLU A 422 -25.83 -2.92 -6.75
CA GLU A 422 -24.91 -1.82 -7.04
C GLU A 422 -25.56 -0.48 -6.60
N PRO A 423 -24.78 0.51 -6.12
CA PRO A 423 -23.35 0.45 -5.84
C PRO A 423 -23.04 -0.42 -4.61
N ILE A 424 -21.91 -1.13 -4.62
CA ILE A 424 -21.48 -1.97 -3.48
C ILE A 424 -21.19 -1.13 -2.22
N ASP A 425 -20.67 0.07 -2.41
CA ASP A 425 -20.22 0.95 -1.34
C ASP A 425 -21.27 1.97 -0.90
N GLU A 426 -22.52 1.82 -1.36
CA GLU A 426 -23.66 2.66 -1.02
C GLU A 426 -24.92 1.79 -0.81
N LEU A 427 -24.85 0.90 0.17
CA LEU A 427 -25.96 0.09 0.65
C LEU A 427 -26.88 0.96 1.51
N THR A 428 -28.10 1.17 1.02
CA THR A 428 -29.18 1.93 1.68
C THR A 428 -30.43 1.07 1.79
N ASP A 429 -31.43 1.55 2.54
CA ASP A 429 -32.74 0.88 2.60
C ASP A 429 -33.48 0.86 1.24
N ALA A 430 -33.03 1.66 0.26
CA ALA A 430 -33.58 1.72 -1.10
C ALA A 430 -32.83 0.83 -2.11
N THR A 431 -31.72 0.19 -1.71
CA THR A 431 -30.91 -0.64 -2.60
C THR A 431 -31.70 -1.85 -3.10
N THR A 432 -31.75 -2.04 -4.43
CA THR A 432 -32.43 -3.16 -5.05
C THR A 432 -31.47 -4.34 -5.24
N VAL A 433 -31.83 -5.50 -4.70
CA VAL A 433 -31.07 -6.75 -4.85
C VAL A 433 -31.68 -7.55 -6.00
N SER A 434 -30.91 -7.84 -7.05
CA SER A 434 -31.45 -8.49 -8.26
C SER A 434 -31.88 -9.94 -8.03
N ASN A 435 -31.19 -10.65 -7.14
CA ASN A 435 -31.52 -12.02 -6.73
C ASN A 435 -31.32 -12.20 -5.21
N PRO A 436 -32.36 -11.93 -4.38
CA PRO A 436 -32.27 -12.02 -2.92
C PRO A 436 -31.95 -13.42 -2.39
N GLU A 437 -32.47 -14.47 -3.05
CA GLU A 437 -32.22 -15.86 -2.64
C GLU A 437 -30.76 -16.25 -2.86
N LEU A 438 -30.19 -15.84 -3.99
CA LEU A 438 -28.76 -16.00 -4.27
C LEU A 438 -27.91 -15.25 -3.25
N LEU A 439 -28.22 -13.97 -2.98
CA LEU A 439 -27.45 -13.19 -2.01
C LEU A 439 -27.48 -13.83 -0.62
N ALA A 440 -28.65 -14.26 -0.16
CA ALA A 440 -28.79 -14.93 1.14
C ALA A 440 -27.96 -16.22 1.20
N TYR A 441 -27.92 -17.01 0.12
CA TYR A 441 -27.10 -18.21 0.06
C TYR A 441 -25.60 -17.90 0.02
N LEU A 442 -25.16 -16.85 -0.69
CA LEU A 442 -23.76 -16.44 -0.69
C LEU A 442 -23.31 -15.95 0.69
N GLU A 443 -24.18 -15.26 1.44
CA GLU A 443 -23.91 -14.88 2.82
C GLU A 443 -23.80 -16.10 3.76
N GLU A 444 -24.64 -17.13 3.57
CA GLU A 444 -24.55 -18.41 4.28
C GLU A 444 -23.23 -19.11 3.94
N LEU A 445 -22.92 -19.26 2.66
CA LEU A 445 -21.70 -19.92 2.19
C LEU A 445 -20.42 -19.24 2.69
N MET A 446 -20.38 -17.90 2.69
CA MET A 446 -19.23 -17.15 3.22
C MET A 446 -18.98 -17.45 4.71
N ARG A 447 -20.06 -17.61 5.49
CA ARG A 447 -19.99 -17.97 6.91
C ARG A 447 -19.61 -19.44 7.10
N GLU A 448 -20.15 -20.35 6.29
CA GLU A 448 -19.80 -21.78 6.33
C GLU A 448 -18.34 -22.05 5.97
N LEU A 449 -17.75 -21.20 5.13
CA LEU A 449 -16.34 -21.25 4.76
C LEU A 449 -15.44 -20.48 5.74
N ASP A 450 -15.96 -20.05 6.89
CA ASP A 450 -15.21 -19.28 7.90
C ASP A 450 -14.46 -18.09 7.27
N TYR A 451 -15.13 -17.37 6.37
CA TYR A 451 -14.57 -16.21 5.66
C TYR A 451 -13.30 -16.49 4.82
N ASP A 452 -13.07 -17.75 4.42
CA ASP A 452 -12.03 -18.14 3.46
C ASP A 452 -12.40 -17.65 2.05
N LEU A 453 -11.80 -16.52 1.65
CA LEU A 453 -12.06 -15.90 0.35
C LEU A 453 -11.52 -16.73 -0.82
N ARG A 454 -10.47 -17.52 -0.64
CA ARG A 454 -9.91 -18.36 -1.72
C ARG A 454 -10.85 -19.53 -2.01
N SER A 455 -11.34 -20.19 -0.97
CA SER A 455 -12.36 -21.24 -1.09
C SER A 455 -13.67 -20.69 -1.66
N PHE A 456 -14.11 -19.50 -1.23
CA PHE A 456 -15.31 -18.86 -1.78
C PHE A 456 -15.14 -18.56 -3.29
N ARG A 457 -14.00 -18.01 -3.71
CA ARG A 457 -13.67 -17.79 -5.12
C ARG A 457 -13.59 -19.09 -5.91
N GLN A 458 -13.00 -20.14 -5.34
CA GLN A 458 -12.94 -21.48 -5.95
C GLN A 458 -14.35 -21.97 -6.29
N VAL A 459 -15.32 -21.80 -5.39
CA VAL A 459 -16.73 -22.13 -5.66
C VAL A 459 -17.27 -21.31 -6.84
N LEU A 460 -17.07 -19.98 -6.83
CA LEU A 460 -17.59 -19.10 -7.89
C LEU A 460 -17.01 -19.44 -9.27
N TYR A 461 -15.70 -19.66 -9.39
CA TYR A 461 -15.06 -19.99 -10.66
C TYR A 461 -15.45 -21.38 -11.20
N ASN A 462 -15.89 -22.29 -10.32
CA ASN A 462 -16.38 -23.61 -10.71
C ASN A 462 -17.86 -23.64 -11.11
N THR A 463 -18.58 -22.51 -11.04
CA THR A 463 -19.95 -22.42 -11.54
C THR A 463 -20.04 -22.56 -13.06
N GLU A 464 -21.14 -23.12 -13.56
CA GLU A 464 -21.47 -23.06 -14.98
C GLU A 464 -21.67 -21.63 -15.44
N THR A 465 -22.25 -20.77 -14.58
CA THR A 465 -22.45 -19.33 -14.81
C THR A 465 -21.14 -18.65 -15.18
N TYR A 466 -20.05 -18.88 -14.42
CA TYR A 466 -18.73 -18.33 -14.74
C TYR A 466 -18.16 -18.89 -16.04
N GLN A 467 -18.49 -20.13 -16.39
CA GLN A 467 -18.01 -20.80 -17.60
C GLN A 467 -18.88 -20.53 -18.86
N ARG A 468 -19.86 -19.62 -18.80
CA ARG A 468 -20.62 -19.17 -19.99
C ARG A 468 -19.89 -18.07 -20.75
N THR A 469 -20.22 -17.87 -22.03
CA THR A 469 -19.71 -16.74 -22.81
C THR A 469 -20.14 -15.41 -22.18
N ALA A 470 -19.28 -14.39 -22.19
CA ALA A 470 -19.62 -13.13 -21.55
C ALA A 470 -20.82 -12.44 -22.21
N TYR A 471 -21.55 -11.68 -21.38
CA TYR A 471 -22.56 -10.73 -21.82
C TYR A 471 -21.86 -9.51 -22.43
N ALA A 472 -22.01 -9.36 -23.75
CA ALA A 472 -21.27 -8.36 -24.55
C ALA A 472 -21.99 -7.02 -24.70
N SER A 473 -23.18 -6.86 -24.11
CA SER A 473 -23.93 -5.59 -24.13
C SER A 473 -23.70 -4.81 -22.85
N GLU A 474 -23.88 -3.50 -22.91
CA GLU A 474 -23.78 -2.62 -21.75
C GLU A 474 -24.91 -2.92 -20.76
N VAL A 475 -24.58 -3.04 -19.49
CA VAL A 475 -25.56 -3.17 -18.40
C VAL A 475 -26.03 -1.77 -18.05
N GLU A 476 -27.33 -1.51 -18.15
CA GLU A 476 -27.90 -0.21 -17.83
C GLU A 476 -27.67 0.15 -16.35
N LEU A 477 -27.23 1.39 -16.12
CA LEU A 477 -26.85 1.85 -14.78
C LEU A 477 -28.07 1.83 -13.83
N GLY A 478 -27.96 1.09 -12.73
CA GLY A 478 -29.04 0.91 -11.76
C GLY A 478 -30.10 -0.13 -12.15
N ALA A 479 -30.00 -0.74 -13.33
CA ALA A 479 -30.86 -1.86 -13.70
C ALA A 479 -30.35 -3.18 -13.07
N PRO A 480 -31.25 -4.11 -12.70
CA PRO A 480 -30.84 -5.42 -12.23
C PRO A 480 -30.21 -6.24 -13.35
N PHE A 481 -29.10 -6.91 -13.05
CA PHE A 481 -28.48 -7.91 -13.91
C PHE A 481 -28.69 -9.32 -13.35
N TYR A 482 -29.02 -10.28 -14.22
CA TYR A 482 -29.44 -11.63 -13.85
C TYR A 482 -28.45 -12.73 -14.25
N PHE A 483 -27.27 -12.36 -14.77
CA PHE A 483 -26.13 -13.26 -14.98
C PHE A 483 -26.35 -14.40 -15.98
N GLN A 484 -26.76 -14.08 -17.22
CA GLN A 484 -26.71 -15.04 -18.35
C GLN A 484 -25.28 -15.60 -18.58
N GLY A 485 -24.28 -14.81 -18.18
CA GLY A 485 -22.86 -15.12 -18.09
C GLY A 485 -22.14 -13.94 -17.40
N PRO A 486 -20.81 -13.99 -17.22
CA PRO A 486 -20.05 -12.84 -16.71
C PRO A 486 -20.15 -11.65 -17.67
N VAL A 487 -19.96 -10.43 -17.17
CA VAL A 487 -19.93 -9.23 -18.01
C VAL A 487 -18.61 -9.16 -18.78
N LEU A 488 -18.68 -8.78 -20.06
CA LEU A 488 -17.50 -8.48 -20.87
C LEU A 488 -16.78 -7.27 -20.27
N ARG A 489 -15.54 -7.46 -19.82
CA ARG A 489 -14.77 -6.40 -19.13
C ARG A 489 -13.52 -6.02 -19.90
N ARG A 490 -13.20 -4.73 -19.92
CA ARG A 490 -11.89 -4.27 -20.38
C ARG A 490 -10.84 -4.59 -19.31
N LEU A 491 -9.65 -5.01 -19.74
CA LEU A 491 -8.53 -5.25 -18.85
C LEU A 491 -8.15 -3.99 -18.06
N SER A 492 -7.77 -4.18 -16.79
CA SER A 492 -7.16 -3.12 -15.99
C SER A 492 -5.77 -2.76 -16.51
N ALA A 493 -5.24 -1.61 -16.06
CA ALA A 493 -3.88 -1.19 -16.39
C ALA A 493 -2.85 -2.25 -15.98
N GLU A 494 -3.03 -2.82 -14.78
CA GLU A 494 -2.23 -3.89 -14.21
C GLU A 494 -2.31 -5.16 -15.05
N GLN A 495 -3.51 -5.58 -15.47
CA GLN A 495 -3.66 -6.80 -16.27
C GLN A 495 -3.01 -6.69 -17.65
N ILE A 496 -3.12 -5.52 -18.30
CA ILE A 496 -2.45 -5.29 -19.59
C ILE A 496 -0.94 -5.30 -19.39
N TRP A 497 -0.44 -4.56 -18.39
CA TRP A 497 0.98 -4.53 -18.08
C TRP A 497 1.53 -5.93 -17.76
N ASP A 498 0.90 -6.66 -16.86
CA ASP A 498 1.34 -7.99 -16.42
C ASP A 498 1.28 -9.02 -17.55
N SER A 499 0.32 -8.88 -18.48
CA SER A 499 0.28 -9.68 -19.70
C SER A 499 1.47 -9.41 -20.62
N LEU A 500 1.89 -8.14 -20.75
CA LEU A 500 3.08 -7.77 -21.49
C LEU A 500 4.36 -8.26 -20.80
N VAL A 501 4.42 -8.18 -19.47
CA VAL A 501 5.56 -8.69 -18.68
C VAL A 501 5.66 -10.22 -18.82
N ALA A 502 4.53 -10.94 -18.81
CA ALA A 502 4.50 -12.40 -18.98
C ALA A 502 5.00 -12.85 -20.36
N LEU A 503 4.80 -12.02 -21.39
CA LEU A 503 5.41 -12.24 -22.71
C LEU A 503 6.91 -11.89 -22.70
N ALA A 504 7.32 -10.89 -21.92
CA ALA A 504 8.69 -10.40 -21.92
C ALA A 504 9.66 -11.23 -21.06
N LEU A 505 9.22 -11.73 -19.90
CA LEU A 505 10.07 -12.32 -18.86
C LEU A 505 9.68 -13.79 -18.56
N PRO A 506 10.66 -14.67 -18.33
CA PRO A 506 10.40 -16.00 -17.77
C PRO A 506 10.04 -15.90 -16.27
N GLU A 507 9.33 -16.91 -15.74
CA GLU A 507 9.07 -17.06 -14.28
C GLU A 507 8.48 -15.79 -13.64
N VAL A 508 7.63 -15.08 -14.38
CA VAL A 508 7.23 -13.71 -14.08
C VAL A 508 6.61 -13.52 -12.70
N ASP A 509 5.90 -14.52 -12.20
CA ASP A 509 5.18 -14.45 -10.91
C ASP A 509 6.11 -14.53 -9.70
N LEU A 510 7.35 -14.99 -9.90
CA LEU A 510 8.33 -15.20 -8.85
C LEU A 510 9.41 -14.11 -8.82
N TYR A 511 9.47 -13.27 -9.87
CA TYR A 511 10.43 -12.18 -9.97
C TYR A 511 10.04 -10.97 -9.12
N LYS A 512 10.78 -10.74 -8.03
CA LYS A 512 10.53 -9.71 -7.00
C LYS A 512 11.74 -8.79 -6.81
N PRO A 513 12.05 -7.90 -7.79
CA PRO A 513 13.30 -7.13 -7.80
C PRO A 513 13.45 -6.10 -6.68
N ASN A 514 12.37 -5.71 -6.02
CA ASN A 514 12.40 -4.71 -4.96
C ASN A 514 12.38 -5.31 -3.54
N LEU A 515 12.16 -6.63 -3.41
CA LEU A 515 11.89 -7.26 -2.12
C LEU A 515 13.06 -7.10 -1.13
N GLU A 516 14.28 -7.45 -1.54
CA GLU A 516 15.46 -7.29 -0.67
C GLU A 516 15.64 -5.84 -0.19
N LYS A 517 15.40 -4.89 -1.09
CA LYS A 517 15.52 -3.46 -0.79
C LYS A 517 14.43 -2.99 0.18
N GLN A 518 13.21 -3.50 0.04
CA GLN A 518 12.10 -3.21 0.97
C GLN A 518 12.45 -3.74 2.37
N LEU A 519 12.88 -4.99 2.48
CA LEU A 519 13.28 -5.64 3.73
C LEU A 519 14.46 -4.93 4.39
N ALA A 520 15.52 -4.64 3.63
CA ALA A 520 16.67 -3.89 4.12
C ALA A 520 16.30 -2.46 4.58
N GLY A 521 15.27 -1.86 3.98
CA GLY A 521 14.71 -0.58 4.42
C GLY A 521 14.06 -0.67 5.80
N ILE A 522 13.21 -1.68 6.02
CA ILE A 522 12.53 -1.92 7.31
C ILE A 522 13.56 -2.23 8.41
N GLU A 523 14.50 -3.13 8.13
CA GLU A 523 15.57 -3.51 9.07
C GLU A 523 16.48 -2.32 9.42
N ARG A 524 16.79 -1.44 8.45
CA ARG A 524 17.55 -0.23 8.73
C ARG A 524 16.87 0.66 9.76
N VAL A 525 15.55 0.84 9.64
CA VAL A 525 14.79 1.66 10.59
C VAL A 525 14.77 1.01 11.98
N LYS A 526 14.63 -0.31 12.06
CA LYS A 526 14.76 -1.06 13.31
C LYS A 526 16.13 -0.85 13.99
N ARG A 527 17.24 -0.96 13.25
CA ARG A 527 18.59 -0.71 13.79
C ARG A 527 18.80 0.72 14.27
N ILE A 528 18.22 1.71 13.58
CA ILE A 528 18.23 3.12 14.03
C ILE A 528 17.50 3.23 15.37
N TYR A 529 16.33 2.62 15.47
CA TYR A 529 15.55 2.59 16.71
C TYR A 529 16.35 1.97 17.86
N GLU A 530 16.91 0.78 17.67
CA GLU A 530 17.70 0.08 18.70
C GLU A 530 18.89 0.93 19.13
N SER A 531 19.60 1.52 18.16
CA SER A 531 20.73 2.41 18.42
C SER A 531 20.38 3.63 19.25
N LEU A 532 19.17 4.19 19.13
CA LEU A 532 18.79 5.40 19.85
C LEU A 532 18.07 5.11 21.17
N GLU A 533 17.20 4.11 21.21
CA GLU A 533 16.26 3.87 22.31
C GLU A 533 16.78 2.85 23.32
N GLU A 534 17.64 1.92 22.92
CA GLU A 534 18.23 0.95 23.86
C GLU A 534 19.45 1.51 24.61
N LYS A 535 20.00 2.64 24.15
CA LYS A 535 21.06 3.36 24.87
C LYS A 535 20.55 3.86 26.22
N SER A 536 21.41 3.78 27.24
CA SER A 536 21.16 4.46 28.51
C SER A 536 21.00 5.97 28.27
N PRO A 537 20.19 6.69 29.08
CA PRO A 537 20.07 8.14 28.96
C PRO A 537 21.42 8.87 29.00
N GLU A 538 22.36 8.37 29.80
CA GLU A 538 23.70 8.93 29.96
C GLU A 538 24.53 8.78 28.68
N ASP A 539 24.51 7.60 28.07
CA ASP A 539 25.22 7.33 26.81
C ASP A 539 24.59 8.12 25.66
N PHE A 540 23.26 8.20 25.61
CA PHE A 540 22.53 9.01 24.63
C PHE A 540 22.92 10.49 24.72
N MET A 541 22.99 11.04 25.93
CA MET A 541 23.41 12.43 26.14
C MET A 541 24.88 12.66 25.77
N THR A 542 25.74 11.67 25.96
CA THR A 542 27.15 11.74 25.55
C THR A 542 27.26 11.80 24.03
N MET A 543 26.56 10.92 23.32
CA MET A 543 26.45 10.94 21.86
C MET A 543 25.95 12.29 21.33
N VAL A 544 24.91 12.88 21.95
CA VAL A 544 24.41 14.20 21.55
C VAL A 544 25.48 15.30 21.72
N ARG A 545 26.28 15.26 22.79
CA ARG A 545 27.36 16.23 23.02
C ARG A 545 28.49 16.09 22.00
N GLU A 546 28.82 14.87 21.59
CA GLU A 546 29.83 14.60 20.57
C GLU A 546 29.38 15.05 19.17
N LEU A 547 28.09 14.90 18.85
CA LEU A 547 27.52 15.27 17.56
C LEU A 547 27.20 16.76 17.41
N ALA A 548 26.90 17.45 18.51
CA ALA A 548 26.57 18.87 18.51
C ALA A 548 27.57 19.75 17.73
N PRO A 549 28.90 19.67 17.95
CA PRO A 549 29.86 20.50 17.19
C PRO A 549 29.88 20.16 15.70
N VAL A 550 29.68 18.89 15.34
CA VAL A 550 29.63 18.43 13.94
C VAL A 550 28.44 19.03 13.21
N VAL A 551 27.26 19.01 13.82
CA VAL A 551 26.04 19.61 13.24
C VAL A 551 26.15 21.14 13.19
N ALA A 552 26.73 21.76 14.23
CA ALA A 552 26.95 23.21 14.25
C ALA A 552 27.81 23.69 13.06
N GLU A 553 28.94 23.00 12.80
CA GLU A 553 29.82 23.31 11.66
C GLU A 553 29.09 23.16 10.30
N GLN A 554 28.34 22.07 10.13
CA GLN A 554 27.59 21.83 8.89
C GLN A 554 26.47 22.85 8.69
N ARG A 555 25.83 23.29 9.78
CA ARG A 555 24.80 24.33 9.74
C ARG A 555 25.34 25.67 9.26
N GLU A 556 26.51 26.08 9.73
CA GLU A 556 27.17 27.31 9.27
C GLU A 556 27.41 27.26 7.76
N GLN A 557 27.86 26.10 7.24
CA GLN A 557 28.04 25.88 5.80
C GLN A 557 26.72 25.95 5.02
N GLN A 558 25.63 25.42 5.58
CA GLN A 558 24.29 25.50 4.96
C GLN A 558 23.71 26.92 5.00
N GLU A 559 23.91 27.68 6.08
CA GLU A 559 23.44 29.06 6.21
C GLU A 559 24.17 29.98 5.22
N ALA A 560 25.49 29.85 5.11
CA ALA A 560 26.28 30.54 4.09
C ALA A 560 25.79 30.21 2.67
N LEU A 561 25.54 28.93 2.39
CA LEU A 561 25.02 28.49 1.10
C LEU A 561 23.59 28.99 0.83
N ARG A 562 22.77 29.15 1.87
CA ARG A 562 21.41 29.67 1.75
C ARG A 562 21.42 31.14 1.34
N ALA A 563 22.37 31.93 1.85
CA ALA A 563 22.58 33.30 1.39
C ALA A 563 22.96 33.32 -0.11
N GLU A 564 23.92 32.49 -0.53
CA GLU A 564 24.30 32.34 -1.94
C GLU A 564 23.09 31.95 -2.83
N LEU A 565 22.21 31.05 -2.35
CA LEU A 565 20.99 30.64 -3.07
C LEU A 565 19.95 31.76 -3.22
N VAL A 566 19.84 32.64 -2.23
CA VAL A 566 18.94 33.80 -2.29
C VAL A 566 19.47 34.80 -3.31
N GLU A 567 20.76 35.13 -3.25
CA GLU A 567 21.40 36.02 -4.21
C GLU A 567 21.28 35.50 -5.65
N ALA A 568 21.56 34.20 -5.88
CA ALA A 568 21.41 33.58 -7.19
C ALA A 568 19.95 33.57 -7.69
N ARG A 569 18.97 33.46 -6.78
CA ARG A 569 17.54 33.56 -7.13
C ARG A 569 17.14 34.99 -7.47
N GLU A 570 17.62 35.97 -6.73
CA GLU A 570 17.38 37.40 -7.00
C GLU A 570 18.04 37.84 -8.31
N ALA A 571 19.17 37.23 -8.67
CA ALA A 571 19.86 37.43 -9.94
C ALA A 571 19.29 36.61 -11.12
N ASP A 572 18.29 35.75 -10.90
CA ASP A 572 17.74 34.76 -11.85
C ASP A 572 18.80 33.88 -12.55
N ASP A 573 19.88 33.55 -11.83
CA ASP A 573 20.97 32.72 -12.35
C ASP A 573 20.64 31.23 -12.17
N GLN A 574 20.07 30.64 -13.23
CA GLN A 574 19.65 29.24 -13.24
C GLN A 574 20.82 28.24 -13.18
N GLU A 575 22.02 28.61 -13.60
CA GLU A 575 23.21 27.74 -13.55
C GLU A 575 23.77 27.72 -12.14
N ALA A 576 23.96 28.90 -11.52
CA ALA A 576 24.36 29.02 -10.13
C ALA A 576 23.35 28.32 -9.19
N LEU A 577 22.05 28.48 -9.42
CA LEU A 577 21.02 27.78 -8.63
C LEU A 577 21.15 26.25 -8.71
N ARG A 578 21.49 25.68 -9.88
CA ARG A 578 21.68 24.22 -10.03
C ARG A 578 22.91 23.75 -9.25
N ASP A 579 24.02 24.47 -9.35
CA ASP A 579 25.27 24.08 -8.70
C ASP A 579 25.22 24.29 -7.19
N LEU A 580 24.62 25.37 -6.70
CA LEU A 580 24.37 25.59 -5.27
C LEU A 580 23.44 24.53 -4.69
N ARG A 581 22.39 24.10 -5.42
CA ARG A 581 21.54 22.95 -5.01
C ARG A 581 22.34 21.65 -4.91
N ARG A 582 23.25 21.38 -5.86
CA ARG A 582 24.15 20.21 -5.81
C ARG A 582 25.09 20.28 -4.62
N LYS A 583 25.69 21.45 -4.34
CA LYS A 583 26.55 21.71 -3.17
C LYS A 583 25.77 21.48 -1.87
N ASN A 584 24.54 21.99 -1.76
CA ASN A 584 23.67 21.78 -0.60
C ASN A 584 23.39 20.30 -0.37
N GLY A 585 23.07 19.58 -1.44
CA GLY A 585 22.84 18.13 -1.39
C GLY A 585 24.07 17.35 -0.93
N ARG A 586 25.29 17.78 -1.28
CA ARG A 586 26.54 17.17 -0.81
C ARG A 586 26.77 17.40 0.69
N ILE A 587 26.58 18.64 1.16
CA ILE A 587 26.70 19.01 2.58
C ILE A 587 25.70 18.20 3.40
N LYS A 588 24.43 18.15 2.98
CA LYS A 588 23.40 17.35 3.66
C LYS A 588 23.79 15.86 3.76
N LYS A 589 24.27 15.25 2.66
CA LYS A 589 24.73 13.85 2.67
C LYS A 589 25.96 13.61 3.55
N GLN A 590 26.88 14.58 3.64
CA GLN A 590 28.04 14.48 4.53
C GLN A 590 27.61 14.52 6.00
N MET A 591 26.69 15.42 6.34
CA MET A 591 26.08 15.49 7.67
C MET A 591 25.35 14.18 8.02
N GLU A 592 24.48 13.68 7.13
CA GLU A 592 23.77 12.41 7.31
C GLU A 592 24.72 11.23 7.54
N ARG A 593 25.85 11.17 6.81
CA ARG A 593 26.88 10.13 7.03
C ARG A 593 27.55 10.27 8.38
N LYS A 594 28.03 11.46 8.76
CA LYS A 594 28.66 11.67 10.07
C LYS A 594 27.72 11.33 11.22
N ILE A 595 26.44 11.70 11.09
CA ILE A 595 25.40 11.31 12.05
C ILE A 595 25.27 9.80 12.11
N ALA A 596 25.17 9.12 10.96
CA ALA A 596 25.05 7.66 10.93
C ALA A 596 26.26 6.97 11.57
N ASP A 597 27.48 7.43 11.30
CA ASP A 597 28.72 6.84 11.79
C ASP A 597 28.86 6.91 13.32
N ILE A 598 28.30 7.95 13.94
CA ILE A 598 28.42 8.20 15.39
C ILE A 598 27.16 7.71 16.13
N ALA A 599 25.98 7.92 15.57
CA ALA A 599 24.72 7.66 16.26
C ALA A 599 24.13 6.27 16.03
N TYR A 600 24.34 5.69 14.84
CA TYR A 600 23.67 4.45 14.45
C TYR A 600 24.67 3.29 14.42
N THR A 601 24.53 2.38 15.38
CA THR A 601 25.45 1.25 15.55
C THR A 601 25.18 0.23 14.44
N HIS A 602 26.23 -0.35 13.85
CA HIS A 602 26.11 -1.39 12.79
C HIS A 602 25.31 -0.98 11.54
N LEU A 603 25.05 0.32 11.32
CA LEU A 603 24.28 0.79 10.15
C LEU A 603 25.10 0.88 8.86
N GLN A 604 26.42 0.90 9.00
CA GLN A 604 27.37 0.80 7.89
C GLN A 604 27.58 -0.66 7.43
N GLU A 605 27.21 -1.64 8.24
CA GLU A 605 27.26 -3.04 7.84
C GLU A 605 26.23 -3.28 6.74
N LYS A 606 26.61 -4.06 5.73
CA LYS A 606 25.68 -4.42 4.67
C LYS A 606 24.56 -5.26 5.29
N ILE A 607 23.32 -4.78 5.20
CA ILE A 607 22.15 -5.61 5.50
C ILE A 607 22.01 -6.56 4.32
N ASP A 608 22.17 -7.86 4.57
CA ASP A 608 21.94 -8.89 3.56
C ASP A 608 20.44 -9.16 3.43
N GLY A 609 19.89 -8.95 2.24
CA GLY A 609 18.49 -9.26 1.96
C GLY A 609 18.22 -10.76 2.03
N GLY A 610 19.18 -11.59 1.63
CA GLY A 610 19.06 -13.05 1.61
C GLY A 610 18.87 -13.67 3.00
N GLU A 611 19.55 -13.16 4.02
CA GLU A 611 19.34 -13.61 5.40
C GLU A 611 17.93 -13.26 5.92
N LEU A 612 17.41 -12.09 5.54
CA LEU A 612 16.05 -11.66 5.89
C LEU A 612 14.98 -12.48 5.15
N LEU A 613 15.22 -12.82 3.88
CA LEU A 613 14.34 -13.71 3.13
C LEU A 613 14.24 -15.08 3.82
N LEU A 614 15.37 -15.66 4.22
CA LEU A 614 15.40 -16.93 4.94
C LEU A 614 14.63 -16.86 6.25
N ALA A 615 14.74 -15.75 6.99
CA ALA A 615 13.95 -15.53 8.21
C ALA A 615 12.44 -15.46 7.96
N MET A 616 12.03 -15.04 6.77
CA MET A 616 10.63 -15.03 6.31
C MET A 616 10.19 -16.36 5.69
N GLY A 617 11.04 -17.40 5.67
CA GLY A 617 10.73 -18.68 5.03
C GLY A 617 10.76 -18.62 3.50
N VAL A 618 11.45 -17.63 2.93
CA VAL A 618 11.59 -17.43 1.48
C VAL A 618 13.05 -17.65 1.07
N VAL A 619 13.27 -18.33 -0.05
CA VAL A 619 14.59 -18.59 -0.62
C VAL A 619 14.76 -17.80 -1.92
N ASP A 620 15.84 -17.02 -2.02
CA ASP A 620 16.25 -16.46 -3.31
C ASP A 620 17.07 -17.49 -4.09
N VAL A 621 16.62 -17.83 -5.29
CA VAL A 621 17.27 -18.87 -6.11
C VAL A 621 18.40 -18.32 -6.99
N GLY A 622 18.58 -17.01 -7.09
CA GLY A 622 19.67 -16.38 -7.83
C GLY A 622 19.78 -16.81 -9.30
N THR A 623 20.76 -16.24 -10.02
CA THR A 623 20.87 -16.41 -11.49
C THR A 623 21.80 -17.55 -11.93
N ASP A 624 22.52 -18.18 -11.01
CA ASP A 624 23.45 -19.29 -11.30
C ASP A 624 22.80 -20.69 -11.22
N ALA A 625 21.47 -20.76 -11.17
CA ALA A 625 20.70 -22.01 -11.17
C ALA A 625 20.63 -22.73 -12.54
N GLU A 626 21.62 -22.57 -13.44
CA GLU A 626 21.82 -23.44 -14.61
C GLU A 626 22.27 -24.88 -14.24
N MET A 627 22.17 -25.28 -12.96
CA MET A 627 22.58 -26.61 -12.47
C MET A 627 21.50 -27.37 -11.67
N ALA A 628 20.24 -26.90 -11.64
CA ALA A 628 19.12 -27.72 -11.20
C ALA A 628 18.52 -28.48 -12.40
N GLY A 629 19.33 -29.32 -13.03
CA GLY A 629 18.82 -30.34 -13.95
C GLY A 629 18.01 -31.37 -13.18
N GLU A 630 16.79 -31.69 -13.66
CA GLU A 630 15.97 -32.88 -13.39
C GLU A 630 16.32 -33.71 -12.12
N GLY A 631 16.37 -33.09 -10.94
CA GLY A 631 16.85 -33.74 -9.73
C GLY A 631 16.46 -33.03 -8.45
N ASN A 632 15.32 -33.45 -7.88
CA ASN A 632 14.82 -33.17 -6.53
C ASN A 632 14.69 -31.69 -6.10
N MET A 633 13.66 -31.02 -6.61
CA MET A 633 12.93 -29.96 -5.91
C MET A 633 11.97 -30.49 -4.82
N ASN A 634 12.06 -31.78 -4.47
CA ASN A 634 11.12 -32.45 -3.55
C ASN A 634 11.49 -32.30 -2.05
N ASP A 635 12.61 -31.66 -1.71
CA ASP A 635 13.03 -31.43 -0.31
C ASP A 635 12.70 -30.00 0.20
N LEU A 636 11.89 -29.22 -0.53
CA LEU A 636 11.55 -27.82 -0.23
C LEU A 636 10.05 -27.57 -0.03
N GLU A 637 9.26 -28.59 0.32
CA GLU A 637 7.78 -28.50 0.45
C GLU A 637 7.27 -27.43 1.44
N GLN A 638 8.15 -26.73 2.18
CA GLN A 638 7.79 -25.63 3.08
C GLN A 638 8.38 -24.26 2.71
N THR A 639 9.34 -24.17 1.77
CA THR A 639 10.08 -22.93 1.49
C THR A 639 9.70 -22.37 0.12
N GLN A 640 9.09 -21.19 0.10
CA GLN A 640 8.78 -20.50 -1.15
C GLN A 640 10.05 -19.96 -1.80
N TYR A 641 10.12 -19.98 -3.13
CA TYR A 641 11.27 -19.44 -3.87
C TYR A 641 10.91 -18.17 -4.63
N VAL A 642 11.85 -17.23 -4.71
CA VAL A 642 11.71 -15.96 -5.44
C VAL A 642 12.97 -15.69 -6.26
N MET A 643 12.83 -14.89 -7.31
CA MET A 643 13.95 -14.38 -8.10
C MET A 643 14.10 -12.89 -7.82
N THR A 644 15.21 -12.47 -7.22
CA THR A 644 15.49 -11.03 -6.98
C THR A 644 16.16 -10.38 -8.19
N ASP A 645 16.85 -11.18 -9.00
CA ASP A 645 17.52 -10.78 -10.24
C ASP A 645 17.16 -11.74 -11.39
N LEU A 646 17.05 -11.21 -12.61
CA LEU A 646 16.84 -12.03 -13.81
C LEU A 646 18.14 -12.70 -14.29
N PRO A 647 18.06 -13.92 -14.87
CA PRO A 647 19.22 -14.59 -15.45
C PRO A 647 19.97 -13.71 -16.45
N GLY A 648 21.26 -13.52 -16.21
CA GLY A 648 22.09 -12.68 -17.07
C GLY A 648 22.27 -13.28 -18.47
N VAL A 649 22.17 -12.45 -19.51
CA VAL A 649 22.47 -12.88 -20.88
C VAL A 649 23.95 -13.28 -21.01
N ASN A 650 24.24 -14.53 -21.37
CA ASN A 650 25.61 -15.04 -21.44
C ASN A 650 26.40 -14.47 -22.64
N ARG A 651 26.98 -13.27 -22.45
CA ARG A 651 27.75 -12.53 -23.46
C ARG A 651 28.96 -13.30 -24.00
N ARG A 652 29.53 -14.21 -23.21
CA ARG A 652 30.70 -15.01 -23.63
C ARG A 652 30.29 -16.13 -24.57
N LYS A 653 29.18 -16.82 -24.30
CA LYS A 653 28.59 -17.85 -25.17
C LYS A 653 28.16 -17.25 -26.50
N LEU A 654 27.48 -16.11 -26.46
CA LEU A 654 27.08 -15.36 -27.66
C LEU A 654 28.30 -14.96 -28.51
N LYS A 655 29.30 -14.29 -27.93
CA LYS A 655 30.55 -13.95 -28.65
C LYS A 655 31.27 -15.15 -29.26
N LYS A 656 31.16 -16.34 -28.66
CA LYS A 656 31.74 -17.58 -29.20
C LYS A 656 30.91 -18.13 -30.37
N GLN A 657 29.58 -18.02 -30.35
CA GLN A 657 28.72 -18.38 -31.49
C GLN A 657 29.05 -17.52 -32.72
N TYR A 658 29.12 -16.19 -32.57
CA TYR A 658 29.42 -15.30 -33.69
C TYR A 658 30.85 -15.44 -34.23
N LYS A 659 31.82 -15.85 -33.40
CA LYS A 659 33.17 -16.17 -33.87
C LYS A 659 33.23 -17.37 -34.83
N LYS A 660 32.20 -18.22 -34.84
CA LYS A 660 32.11 -19.41 -35.71
C LYS A 660 31.39 -19.15 -37.04
N MET A 661 30.83 -17.96 -37.27
CA MET A 661 30.07 -17.63 -38.48
C MET A 661 30.89 -16.78 -39.46
N GLY A 662 30.76 -17.08 -40.76
CA GLY A 662 30.89 -16.14 -41.89
C GLY A 662 32.13 -15.26 -42.07
N ASP A 663 31.99 -14.32 -43.01
CA ASP A 663 33.00 -13.32 -43.36
C ASP A 663 33.17 -12.26 -42.26
N ARG A 664 34.24 -11.47 -42.31
CA ARG A 664 34.58 -10.46 -41.29
C ARG A 664 33.52 -9.36 -41.16
N ASP A 665 32.92 -8.93 -42.27
CA ASP A 665 31.97 -7.82 -42.29
C ASP A 665 30.59 -8.23 -41.76
N GLU A 666 30.07 -9.39 -42.18
CA GLU A 666 28.86 -10.00 -41.60
C GLU A 666 28.98 -10.20 -40.08
N ARG A 667 30.13 -10.70 -39.62
CA ARG A 667 30.40 -10.85 -38.18
C ARG A 667 30.35 -9.52 -37.42
N LYS A 668 30.80 -8.43 -38.06
CA LYS A 668 30.83 -7.10 -37.44
C LYS A 668 29.43 -6.53 -37.31
N GLU A 669 28.60 -6.70 -38.34
CA GLU A 669 27.20 -6.29 -38.37
C GLU A 669 26.37 -7.04 -37.32
N GLN A 670 26.43 -8.38 -37.31
CA GLN A 670 25.73 -9.20 -36.30
C GLN A 670 26.20 -8.91 -34.86
N MET A 671 27.49 -8.59 -34.65
CA MET A 671 27.96 -8.16 -33.34
C MET A 671 27.42 -6.78 -32.92
N MET A 672 27.17 -5.89 -33.88
CA MET A 672 26.59 -4.57 -33.62
C MET A 672 25.10 -4.69 -33.30
N GLU A 673 24.36 -5.47 -34.07
CA GLU A 673 22.95 -5.82 -33.83
C GLU A 673 22.76 -6.47 -32.45
N MET A 674 23.50 -7.55 -32.16
CA MET A 674 23.49 -8.20 -30.83
C MET A 674 23.79 -7.21 -29.68
N ARG A 675 24.72 -6.25 -29.91
CA ARG A 675 25.03 -5.23 -28.90
C ARG A 675 23.86 -4.26 -28.72
N ASN A 676 23.15 -3.92 -29.81
CA ASN A 676 21.96 -3.10 -29.77
C ASN A 676 20.82 -3.82 -29.04
N ASP A 677 20.48 -5.04 -29.42
CA ASP A 677 19.43 -5.86 -28.80
C ASP A 677 19.66 -6.02 -27.30
N TYR A 678 20.91 -6.26 -26.90
CA TYR A 678 21.28 -6.36 -25.50
C TYR A 678 21.17 -5.02 -24.76
N ALA A 679 21.50 -3.91 -25.41
CA ALA A 679 21.32 -2.58 -24.84
C ALA A 679 19.84 -2.25 -24.64
N VAL A 680 18.99 -2.62 -25.62
CA VAL A 680 17.54 -2.50 -25.55
C VAL A 680 16.98 -3.37 -24.42
N TYR A 681 17.38 -4.65 -24.33
CA TYR A 681 16.97 -5.56 -23.26
C TYR A 681 17.28 -4.99 -21.86
N ASN A 682 18.51 -4.53 -21.62
CA ASN A 682 18.87 -3.96 -20.31
C ASN A 682 18.17 -2.63 -20.00
N LYS A 683 17.72 -1.91 -21.03
CA LYS A 683 17.06 -0.62 -20.86
C LYS A 683 15.56 -0.77 -20.61
N LEU A 684 14.93 -1.71 -21.30
CA LEU A 684 13.48 -1.90 -21.32
C LEU A 684 13.08 -3.13 -20.52
N VAL A 685 13.46 -4.32 -21.01
CA VAL A 685 12.96 -5.61 -20.55
C VAL A 685 13.42 -5.93 -19.13
N SER A 686 14.70 -5.74 -18.81
CA SER A 686 15.25 -6.13 -17.49
C SER A 686 14.70 -5.29 -16.33
N GLY A 687 14.08 -4.14 -16.63
CA GLY A 687 13.41 -3.29 -15.64
C GLY A 687 11.93 -3.59 -15.46
N MET A 688 11.36 -4.49 -16.27
CA MET A 688 9.97 -4.92 -16.14
C MET A 688 9.81 -5.86 -14.94
N ALA A 689 8.65 -5.82 -14.31
CA ALA A 689 8.21 -6.75 -13.26
C ALA A 689 6.69 -6.72 -13.20
N ARG A 690 6.06 -7.68 -12.49
CA ARG A 690 4.62 -7.61 -12.20
C ARG A 690 4.29 -6.23 -11.60
N ALA A 691 3.12 -5.69 -11.91
CA ALA A 691 2.66 -4.40 -11.41
C ALA A 691 2.65 -4.35 -9.88
N SER A 692 2.44 -5.50 -9.22
CA SER A 692 2.50 -5.64 -7.76
C SER A 692 3.90 -5.42 -7.19
N GLU A 693 4.95 -5.59 -7.99
CA GLU A 693 6.36 -5.46 -7.59
C GLU A 693 6.99 -4.14 -8.03
N ILE A 694 6.19 -3.26 -8.63
CA ILE A 694 6.57 -1.89 -9.02
C ILE A 694 6.03 -0.92 -7.98
N GLN A 695 6.71 0.22 -7.80
CA GLN A 695 6.19 1.31 -6.97
C GLN A 695 4.74 1.65 -7.39
N SER A 696 3.79 1.50 -6.47
CA SER A 696 2.37 1.81 -6.69
C SER A 696 1.87 2.91 -5.74
N PRO A 697 1.11 3.93 -6.22
CA PRO A 697 0.85 4.20 -7.63
C PRO A 697 2.13 4.48 -8.42
N ALA A 698 2.15 4.07 -9.68
CA ALA A 698 3.27 4.37 -10.57
C ALA A 698 3.39 5.89 -10.80
N ARG A 699 4.57 6.34 -11.20
CA ARG A 699 4.81 7.77 -11.42
C ARG A 699 4.02 8.28 -12.64
N PRO A 700 3.61 9.57 -12.67
CA PRO A 700 3.01 10.15 -13.87
C PRO A 700 3.88 9.91 -15.12
N GLY A 701 3.25 9.53 -16.24
CA GLY A 701 3.92 9.16 -17.49
C GLY A 701 4.43 7.71 -17.56
N HIS A 702 4.21 6.90 -16.50
CA HIS A 702 4.40 5.46 -16.56
C HIS A 702 3.17 4.78 -17.22
N PHE A 703 3.38 3.67 -17.92
CA PHE A 703 2.33 2.88 -18.58
C PHE A 703 1.11 2.66 -17.69
N LEU A 704 1.30 2.11 -16.49
CA LEU A 704 0.22 1.86 -15.52
C LEU A 704 -0.64 3.11 -15.27
N ARG A 705 -0.04 4.29 -15.10
CA ARG A 705 -0.78 5.55 -14.88
C ARG A 705 -1.54 5.99 -16.12
N ASP A 706 -0.91 5.92 -17.30
CA ASP A 706 -1.56 6.31 -18.55
C ASP A 706 -2.74 5.38 -18.89
N PHE A 707 -2.67 4.12 -18.43
CA PHE A 707 -3.70 3.10 -18.57
C PHE A 707 -4.78 3.12 -17.49
N GLY A 708 -4.71 4.06 -16.55
CA GLY A 708 -5.80 4.27 -15.57
C GLY A 708 -5.62 3.51 -14.25
N GLN A 709 -4.41 3.10 -13.88
CA GLN A 709 -4.12 2.63 -12.52
C GLN A 709 -4.58 3.66 -11.48
N SER A 710 -5.30 3.19 -10.46
CA SER A 710 -5.73 3.98 -9.31
C SER A 710 -4.57 4.77 -8.69
N ASP A 711 -4.83 6.03 -8.32
CA ASP A 711 -3.90 6.77 -7.46
C ASP A 711 -4.02 6.36 -5.99
N ARG A 712 -5.02 5.54 -5.64
CA ARG A 712 -5.30 5.07 -4.28
C ARG A 712 -5.52 6.23 -3.29
N GLU A 713 -5.79 7.43 -3.79
CA GLU A 713 -6.17 8.58 -2.96
C GLU A 713 -7.63 8.50 -2.54
N VAL A 714 -8.45 7.81 -3.33
CA VAL A 714 -9.84 7.44 -3.02
C VAL A 714 -10.01 5.94 -3.30
N ILE A 715 -10.96 5.30 -2.60
CA ILE A 715 -11.32 3.90 -2.79
C ILE A 715 -11.84 3.68 -4.22
N GLU A 716 -11.34 2.64 -4.90
CA GLU A 716 -11.75 2.22 -6.26
C GLU A 716 -11.64 3.33 -7.32
N ASN A 717 -10.51 4.06 -7.34
CA ASN A 717 -10.28 5.17 -8.29
C ASN A 717 -9.55 4.74 -9.58
N ALA A 718 -9.50 3.45 -9.89
CA ALA A 718 -8.99 2.95 -11.17
C ALA A 718 -9.98 3.25 -12.30
N SER A 719 -9.47 3.34 -13.54
CA SER A 719 -10.29 3.50 -14.73
C SER A 719 -9.88 2.53 -15.83
N SER A 720 -10.84 1.76 -16.32
CA SER A 720 -10.70 0.91 -17.50
C SER A 720 -11.18 1.61 -18.78
N HIS A 721 -11.51 2.90 -18.74
CA HIS A 721 -11.98 3.65 -19.91
C HIS A 721 -10.86 3.88 -20.93
N ALA A 722 -11.23 3.92 -22.21
CA ALA A 722 -10.30 4.21 -23.29
C ALA A 722 -9.86 5.68 -23.22
N SER A 723 -8.56 5.93 -23.38
CA SER A 723 -8.02 7.29 -23.38
C SER A 723 -7.06 7.52 -24.54
N VAL A 724 -6.90 8.80 -24.94
CA VAL A 724 -5.95 9.19 -25.99
C VAL A 724 -4.51 8.80 -25.62
N PRO A 725 -4.03 9.03 -24.37
CA PRO A 725 -2.71 8.56 -23.97
C PRO A 725 -2.50 7.05 -24.12
N GLN A 726 -3.51 6.22 -23.79
CA GLN A 726 -3.42 4.76 -23.99
C GLN A 726 -3.21 4.41 -25.46
N ALA A 727 -4.05 4.95 -26.34
CA ALA A 727 -3.94 4.71 -27.77
C ALA A 727 -2.58 5.17 -28.32
N LEU A 728 -2.11 6.36 -27.95
CA LEU A 728 -0.80 6.86 -28.37
C LEU A 728 0.36 6.00 -27.85
N ASN A 729 0.23 5.45 -26.64
CA ASN A 729 1.21 4.54 -26.06
C ASN A 729 1.24 3.19 -26.79
N LEU A 730 0.09 2.60 -27.15
CA LEU A 730 0.07 1.36 -27.95
C LEU A 730 0.59 1.58 -29.38
N LEU A 731 0.33 2.75 -29.98
CA LEU A 731 0.75 3.07 -31.34
C LEU A 731 2.26 3.35 -31.44
N ASN A 732 2.83 4.09 -30.48
CA ASN A 732 4.21 4.60 -30.55
C ASN A 732 5.12 4.09 -29.42
N GLY A 733 4.63 3.18 -28.58
CA GLY A 733 5.34 2.69 -27.42
C GLY A 733 6.47 1.74 -27.76
N GLN A 734 7.34 1.51 -26.78
CA GLN A 734 8.49 0.61 -26.91
C GLN A 734 8.14 -0.84 -26.57
N MET A 735 6.85 -1.16 -26.43
CA MET A 735 6.38 -2.49 -26.02
C MET A 735 6.63 -3.53 -27.09
N VAL A 736 6.37 -3.24 -28.37
CA VAL A 736 6.65 -4.19 -29.45
C VAL A 736 8.14 -4.52 -29.51
N GLU A 737 9.00 -3.51 -29.49
CA GLU A 737 10.48 -3.67 -29.45
C GLU A 737 10.94 -4.49 -28.23
N ALA A 738 10.31 -4.29 -27.07
CA ALA A 738 10.61 -5.08 -25.87
C ALA A 738 10.19 -6.55 -26.00
N LEU A 739 9.02 -6.82 -26.60
CA LEU A 739 8.49 -8.16 -26.80
C LEU A 739 9.24 -8.92 -27.88
N THR A 740 9.54 -8.31 -29.03
CA THR A 740 10.22 -8.97 -30.16
C THR A 740 11.72 -9.10 -29.95
N ASN A 741 12.27 -8.47 -28.91
CA ASN A 741 13.68 -8.58 -28.55
C ASN A 741 14.14 -10.05 -28.40
N PRO A 742 15.23 -10.48 -29.06
CA PRO A 742 15.69 -11.88 -29.01
C PRO A 742 16.07 -12.43 -27.62
N TYR A 743 16.18 -11.57 -26.60
CA TYR A 743 16.46 -11.94 -25.22
C TYR A 743 15.23 -11.93 -24.30
N SER A 744 14.08 -11.46 -24.78
CA SER A 744 12.80 -11.61 -24.08
C SER A 744 12.31 -13.07 -24.21
N ALA A 745 11.40 -13.49 -23.33
CA ALA A 745 10.83 -14.85 -23.38
C ALA A 745 10.10 -15.10 -24.72
N PHE A 746 9.22 -14.18 -25.12
CA PHE A 746 8.48 -14.23 -26.38
C PHE A 746 9.40 -14.15 -27.62
N GLY A 747 10.31 -13.18 -27.67
CA GLY A 747 11.20 -12.96 -28.81
C GLY A 747 12.19 -14.12 -29.01
N LYS A 748 12.64 -14.75 -27.91
CA LYS A 748 13.44 -15.98 -27.99
C LYS A 748 12.66 -17.11 -28.66
N ARG A 749 11.42 -17.38 -28.23
CA ARG A 749 10.55 -18.41 -28.84
C ARG A 749 10.26 -18.09 -30.30
N LEU A 750 10.03 -16.81 -30.63
CA LEU A 750 9.75 -16.37 -32.00
C LEU A 750 10.94 -16.65 -32.93
N LYS A 751 12.16 -16.44 -32.42
CA LYS A 751 13.40 -16.74 -33.15
C LYS A 751 13.69 -18.23 -33.29
N GLU A 752 13.22 -19.05 -32.36
CA GLU A 752 13.40 -20.51 -32.36
C GLU A 752 12.44 -21.24 -33.32
N ALA A 753 11.26 -20.67 -33.60
CA ALA A 753 10.30 -21.21 -34.56
C ALA A 753 10.85 -21.20 -36.00
N ALA A 754 10.66 -22.29 -36.74
CA ALA A 754 11.38 -22.54 -37.99
C ALA A 754 10.64 -22.05 -39.23
N THR A 755 9.31 -22.12 -39.24
CA THR A 755 8.49 -21.74 -40.40
C THR A 755 7.62 -20.51 -40.15
N PRO A 756 7.21 -19.76 -41.19
CA PRO A 756 6.27 -18.67 -41.03
C PRO A 756 4.96 -19.07 -40.38
N GLU A 757 4.44 -20.24 -40.71
CA GLU A 757 3.21 -20.75 -40.10
C GLU A 757 3.40 -21.02 -38.59
N GLU A 758 4.50 -21.67 -38.20
CA GLU A 758 4.82 -21.91 -36.79
C GLU A 758 4.96 -20.60 -36.00
N LYS A 759 5.63 -19.60 -36.58
CA LYS A 759 5.75 -18.26 -35.97
C LYS A 759 4.39 -17.62 -35.77
N THR A 760 3.52 -17.64 -36.79
CA THR A 760 2.17 -17.08 -36.70
C THR A 760 1.34 -17.77 -35.63
N ARG A 761 1.30 -19.11 -35.62
CA ARG A 761 0.58 -19.87 -34.60
C ARG A 761 1.08 -19.53 -33.20
N MET A 762 2.41 -19.47 -33.02
CA MET A 762 3.01 -19.11 -31.74
C MET A 762 2.59 -17.72 -31.27
N ILE A 763 2.60 -16.72 -32.16
CA ILE A 763 2.16 -15.34 -31.86
C ILE A 763 0.70 -15.34 -31.36
N PHE A 764 -0.21 -16.00 -32.09
CA PHE A 764 -1.63 -16.06 -31.72
C PHE A 764 -1.88 -16.82 -30.42
N GLN A 765 -1.21 -17.96 -30.22
CA GLN A 765 -1.32 -18.73 -28.98
C GLN A 765 -0.79 -17.94 -27.77
N ALA A 766 0.37 -17.28 -27.90
CA ALA A 766 0.96 -16.53 -26.80
C ALA A 766 0.15 -15.26 -26.47
N MET A 767 -0.32 -14.52 -27.46
CA MET A 767 -0.99 -13.23 -27.23
C MET A 767 -2.50 -13.37 -26.98
N LEU A 768 -3.16 -14.29 -27.68
CA LEU A 768 -4.63 -14.45 -27.68
C LEU A 768 -5.09 -15.80 -27.13
N THR A 769 -4.18 -16.71 -26.78
CA THR A 769 -4.50 -18.02 -26.15
C THR A 769 -5.28 -18.97 -27.07
N ARG A 770 -5.28 -18.72 -28.38
CA ARG A 770 -6.00 -19.54 -29.39
C ARG A 770 -5.17 -19.74 -30.66
N GLU A 771 -5.59 -20.69 -31.49
CA GLU A 771 -5.08 -20.82 -32.85
C GLU A 771 -5.53 -19.64 -33.74
N PRO A 772 -4.71 -19.22 -34.72
CA PRO A 772 -5.16 -18.36 -35.79
C PRO A 772 -6.19 -19.09 -36.65
N THR A 773 -7.14 -18.34 -37.20
CA THR A 773 -8.04 -18.83 -38.23
C THR A 773 -7.31 -18.98 -39.57
N GLU A 774 -7.87 -19.75 -40.51
CA GLU A 774 -7.33 -19.90 -41.86
C GLU A 774 -7.20 -18.55 -42.59
N GLU A 775 -8.13 -17.63 -42.37
CA GLU A 775 -8.08 -16.27 -42.94
C GLU A 775 -6.93 -15.45 -42.34
N GLU A 776 -6.72 -15.53 -41.01
CA GLU A 776 -5.61 -14.86 -40.35
C GLU A 776 -4.25 -15.43 -40.79
N LEU A 777 -4.16 -16.74 -41.00
CA LEU A 777 -2.96 -17.39 -41.54
C LEU A 777 -2.64 -16.90 -42.97
N ASP A 778 -3.65 -16.79 -43.83
CA ASP A 778 -3.48 -16.31 -45.22
C ASP A 778 -3.00 -14.85 -45.25
N ILE A 779 -3.64 -13.98 -44.45
CA ILE A 779 -3.25 -12.56 -44.31
C ILE A 779 -1.80 -12.45 -43.85
N VAL A 780 -1.43 -13.17 -42.78
CA VAL A 780 -0.07 -13.12 -42.25
C VAL A 780 0.95 -13.67 -43.25
N SER A 781 0.64 -14.78 -43.91
CA SER A 781 1.55 -15.38 -44.90
C SER A 781 1.82 -14.43 -46.08
N THR A 782 0.81 -13.65 -46.48
CA THR A 782 0.93 -12.62 -47.51
C THR A 782 1.85 -11.50 -47.05
N GLU A 783 1.69 -11.01 -45.82
CA GLU A 783 2.51 -9.93 -45.28
C GLU A 783 3.98 -10.36 -45.11
N VAL A 784 4.21 -11.57 -44.59
CA VAL A 784 5.56 -12.15 -44.47
C VAL A 784 6.22 -12.31 -45.84
N ALA A 785 5.47 -12.58 -46.90
CA ALA A 785 6.01 -12.64 -48.25
C ALA A 785 6.45 -11.26 -48.80
N ILE A 786 5.90 -10.16 -48.27
CA ILE A 786 6.21 -8.79 -48.68
C ILE A 786 7.35 -8.21 -47.85
N GLU A 787 7.21 -8.24 -46.52
CA GLU A 787 8.08 -7.53 -45.56
C GLU A 787 9.09 -8.46 -44.86
N GLY A 788 9.01 -9.79 -45.08
CA GLY A 788 9.92 -10.75 -44.46
C GLY A 788 9.73 -10.88 -42.95
N GLU A 789 10.83 -10.90 -42.19
CA GLU A 789 10.79 -11.02 -40.71
C GLU A 789 10.20 -9.78 -40.03
N ASP A 790 10.28 -8.61 -40.67
CA ASP A 790 9.74 -7.36 -40.10
C ASP A 790 8.20 -7.40 -40.00
N ALA A 791 7.54 -8.26 -40.78
CA ALA A 791 6.10 -8.50 -40.71
C ALA A 791 5.63 -8.94 -39.31
N TYR A 792 6.45 -9.70 -38.57
CA TYR A 792 6.07 -10.21 -37.25
C TYR A 792 5.93 -9.09 -36.21
N GLU A 793 6.74 -8.02 -36.30
CA GLU A 793 6.57 -6.86 -35.43
C GLU A 793 5.24 -6.16 -35.70
N GLY A 794 4.86 -6.04 -36.98
CA GLY A 794 3.57 -5.50 -37.40
C GLY A 794 2.39 -6.33 -36.91
N ILE A 795 2.50 -7.66 -36.91
CA ILE A 795 1.45 -8.56 -36.42
C ILE A 795 1.32 -8.45 -34.91
N VAL A 796 2.43 -8.46 -34.16
CA VAL A 796 2.42 -8.25 -32.71
C VAL A 796 1.77 -6.90 -32.38
N TRP A 797 2.16 -5.85 -33.08
CA TRP A 797 1.56 -4.54 -32.93
C TRP A 797 0.05 -4.55 -33.21
N ALA A 798 -0.40 -5.21 -34.28
CA ALA A 798 -1.82 -5.30 -34.63
C ALA A 798 -2.62 -6.01 -33.54
N LEU A 799 -2.14 -7.17 -33.07
CA LEU A 799 -2.82 -7.95 -32.04
C LEU A 799 -2.94 -7.21 -30.70
N LEU A 800 -1.89 -6.51 -30.26
CA LEU A 800 -1.92 -5.67 -29.05
C LEU A 800 -3.02 -4.60 -29.07
N ASN A 801 -3.39 -4.14 -30.26
CA ASN A 801 -4.40 -3.10 -30.46
C ASN A 801 -5.82 -3.67 -30.69
N THR A 802 -6.01 -4.99 -30.67
CA THR A 802 -7.32 -5.61 -30.85
C THR A 802 -8.17 -5.58 -29.57
N GLN A 803 -9.49 -5.59 -29.75
CA GLN A 803 -10.43 -5.81 -28.63
C GLN A 803 -10.24 -7.19 -28.00
N GLN A 804 -9.83 -8.21 -28.76
CA GLN A 804 -9.60 -9.55 -28.23
C GLN A 804 -8.43 -9.58 -27.23
N PHE A 805 -7.40 -8.76 -27.45
CA PHE A 805 -6.32 -8.64 -26.48
C PHE A 805 -6.76 -7.85 -25.24
N LEU A 806 -7.50 -6.75 -25.43
CA LEU A 806 -7.81 -5.75 -24.38
C LEU A 806 -9.00 -6.11 -23.47
N PHE A 807 -9.68 -7.24 -23.67
CA PHE A 807 -10.87 -7.60 -22.90
C PHE A 807 -10.77 -9.00 -22.27
N VAL A 808 -11.38 -9.13 -21.09
CA VAL A 808 -11.75 -10.40 -20.45
C VAL A 808 -13.08 -10.84 -21.07
N GLN A 809 -13.02 -11.78 -21.99
CA GLN A 809 -14.18 -12.34 -22.71
C GLN A 809 -14.86 -13.45 -21.95
#